data_AF-A0AAW0UJ56-F1
#
_entry.id   AF-A0AAW0UJ56-F1
#
_cell.length_a   1.000
_cell.length_b   1.000
_cell.length_c   1.000
_cell.angle_alpha   90.00
_cell.angle_beta   90.00
_cell.angle_gamma   90.00
#
_symmetry.space_group_name_H-M   'P 1'
#
loop_
_entity.id
_entity.type
_entity.pdbx_description
1 polymer ?
#
loop_
_entity_poly.entity_id
_entity_poly.type
_entity_poly.pdbx_seq_one_letter_code
_entity_poly.pdbx_strand_id
1 'polypeptide(L)'
;MASKFYRDHIHPGVSCREVPLVKFQANGSASTHSMLDTGVVTFPSMTQITLCLHLYIHHKRDVIPLFSYYGGDNDNEIVVDVATVEGQMLASLECCNGSLSVIFEHPYFLHRWYHFCISVNLNTRKVVSVYNEQVQVHIPVVDEAKVKRDMGLQVAEGQRAVVGQEMDSLQGDFDETQFLDGQIADFRFYNVSLDAETMKSFTTCVDDFVEDTEPLLSMTNGKLHAVGSVMVTSILNSECGPTKIVNYWIGTQLSEHLHKWVRHSDGNSLSWDNFGTTSIDPWKQCAFAGDKKSTYSWYDSSCEEYIQRCFACNFTSRPLVRIRGLCKHSLIDRKMYMLSNDDTYPRFDGEEHSQIVRQDGRWMLVSKIHKELQGTLTSLDDVITPLGRHSWDIKGDRCTGNQDGTCINKELFCDDIINCPDESDEKQCSLVQVPEGYYKDGNQQCNVMNECDKLWKPQIVVTDGTNSLVQVVSQVNSVYITRDSMPLADADDRIDEIELYAGRDNTLTYEQKGTLTALCNLQLVYYPFDTQTCTFIFSVNTLSPSHGTLRKKEQGVIFEGERRLLEYRLMNESMTEIINEGTIMLQVDLVLRNLWRYYIATAFVPSIMLAAIACLTFYFDVNDFTDRIMVALTAMLVLAAFFTQTSNTIPKTAYLKLIDVWYLVLICHVFAIIVSLVYVENLRLRYKLNTHSEIPLMKGIRDNT
;
A
#
# COMPACT_ATOMS: atom_id res chain seq x y z
N MET A 1 10.26 -35.96 -21.36
CA MET A 1 10.77 -35.03 -20.33
C MET A 1 10.07 -33.70 -20.55
N ALA A 2 8.78 -33.51 -20.27
CA ALA A 2 7.92 -33.81 -19.11
C ALA A 2 8.42 -33.13 -17.81
N SER A 3 7.58 -32.23 -17.28
CA SER A 3 7.75 -31.29 -16.14
C SER A 3 8.50 -29.97 -16.44
N LYS A 4 7.72 -28.90 -16.72
CA LYS A 4 8.23 -27.52 -16.59
C LYS A 4 7.10 -26.47 -16.52
N PHE A 5 6.13 -26.65 -15.62
CA PHE A 5 5.21 -25.58 -15.22
C PHE A 5 4.82 -25.75 -13.74
N TYR A 6 5.80 -25.47 -12.88
CA TYR A 6 5.68 -25.17 -11.44
C TYR A 6 7.00 -24.51 -10.99
N ARG A 7 7.62 -23.71 -11.89
CA ARG A 7 9.02 -23.31 -11.75
C ARG A 7 9.30 -21.90 -12.27
N ASP A 8 8.50 -20.93 -11.86
CA ASP A 8 9.00 -19.56 -11.82
C ASP A 8 9.72 -19.25 -10.49
N HIS A 9 9.69 -20.13 -9.47
CA HIS A 9 10.45 -19.92 -8.22
C HIS A 9 11.21 -21.10 -7.58
N ILE A 10 11.41 -22.26 -8.23
CA ILE A 10 12.11 -23.39 -7.58
C ILE A 10 13.33 -23.89 -8.35
N HIS A 11 14.42 -24.14 -7.63
CA HIS A 11 15.69 -24.66 -8.12
C HIS A 11 15.59 -25.99 -8.91
N PRO A 12 16.61 -26.34 -9.74
CA PRO A 12 16.57 -27.52 -10.58
C PRO A 12 16.78 -28.83 -9.84
N GLY A 13 15.71 -29.47 -9.32
CA GLY A 13 15.85 -30.83 -8.77
C GLY A 13 14.66 -31.53 -8.09
N VAL A 14 13.49 -30.90 -7.93
CA VAL A 14 12.41 -31.41 -7.05
C VAL A 14 11.24 -31.98 -7.88
N SER A 15 10.65 -33.09 -7.42
CA SER A 15 9.66 -33.93 -8.12
C SER A 15 8.33 -33.86 -7.37
N CYS A 16 7.50 -32.85 -7.67
CA CYS A 16 6.23 -32.66 -6.98
C CYS A 16 5.31 -33.89 -7.06
N ARG A 17 4.82 -34.32 -5.90
CA ARG A 17 3.73 -35.31 -5.70
C ARG A 17 2.48 -34.92 -6.50
N GLU A 18 1.68 -35.88 -6.96
CA GLU A 18 0.38 -35.60 -7.60
C GLU A 18 -0.54 -34.85 -6.63
N VAL A 19 -0.91 -33.61 -6.96
CA VAL A 19 -1.79 -32.76 -6.15
C VAL A 19 -3.21 -32.81 -6.72
N PRO A 20 -4.27 -32.99 -5.89
CA PRO A 20 -5.65 -32.93 -6.36
C PRO A 20 -6.02 -31.52 -6.83
N LEU A 21 -6.62 -31.44 -8.02
CA LEU A 21 -7.13 -30.19 -8.60
C LEU A 21 -8.65 -30.29 -8.75
N VAL A 22 -9.34 -29.26 -8.30
CA VAL A 22 -10.80 -29.16 -8.45
C VAL A 22 -11.15 -27.91 -9.24
N LYS A 23 -11.88 -28.12 -10.34
CA LYS A 23 -12.45 -27.05 -11.15
C LYS A 23 -13.91 -26.82 -10.77
N PHE A 24 -14.21 -25.61 -10.32
CA PHE A 24 -15.55 -25.17 -9.96
C PHE A 24 -16.29 -24.63 -11.19
N GLN A 25 -17.62 -24.77 -11.20
CA GLN A 25 -18.50 -24.27 -12.27
C GLN A 25 -18.10 -24.66 -13.70
N ALA A 26 -17.70 -25.92 -13.90
CA ALA A 26 -17.22 -26.41 -15.19
C ALA A 26 -18.21 -26.19 -16.36
N ASN A 27 -19.51 -26.14 -16.09
CA ASN A 27 -20.58 -25.92 -17.07
C ASN A 27 -20.96 -24.43 -17.26
N GLY A 28 -20.28 -23.50 -16.59
CA GLY A 28 -20.41 -22.06 -16.82
C GLY A 28 -21.52 -21.33 -16.08
N SER A 29 -22.33 -21.99 -15.24
CA SER A 29 -23.32 -21.33 -14.39
C SER A 29 -23.35 -21.97 -13.00
N ALA A 30 -23.51 -21.14 -11.97
CA ALA A 30 -23.78 -21.62 -10.61
C ALA A 30 -25.03 -22.48 -10.57
N SER A 31 -24.98 -23.55 -9.78
CA SER A 31 -26.14 -24.38 -9.48
C SER A 31 -26.07 -24.78 -8.01
N THR A 32 -27.19 -25.23 -7.44
CA THR A 32 -27.31 -25.76 -6.07
C THR A 32 -26.40 -26.98 -5.77
N HIS A 33 -25.52 -27.35 -6.71
CA HIS A 33 -24.67 -28.52 -6.69
C HIS A 33 -23.35 -28.23 -7.44
N SER A 34 -22.52 -27.28 -7.01
CA SER A 34 -21.19 -27.10 -7.62
C SER A 34 -20.14 -26.62 -6.61
N MET A 35 -19.97 -27.38 -5.54
CA MET A 35 -19.11 -27.07 -4.39
C MET A 35 -18.42 -28.32 -3.84
N LEU A 36 -17.41 -28.14 -2.99
CA LEU A 36 -16.95 -29.22 -2.11
C LEU A 36 -17.64 -29.06 -0.75
N ASP A 37 -18.29 -30.12 -0.30
CA ASP A 37 -19.13 -30.11 0.89
C ASP A 37 -18.69 -31.23 1.85
N THR A 38 -18.69 -30.90 3.13
CA THR A 38 -18.44 -31.88 4.21
C THR A 38 -19.70 -32.67 4.58
N GLY A 39 -20.87 -32.20 4.14
CA GLY A 39 -22.15 -32.64 4.68
C GLY A 39 -22.35 -32.16 6.11
N VAL A 40 -23.44 -32.59 6.75
CA VAL A 40 -23.69 -32.24 8.15
C VAL A 40 -22.81 -33.10 9.06
N VAL A 41 -21.78 -32.49 9.67
CA VAL A 41 -20.78 -33.12 10.53
C VAL A 41 -20.48 -32.22 11.72
N THR A 42 -20.29 -32.80 12.91
CA THR A 42 -19.95 -32.04 14.12
C THR A 42 -18.46 -31.67 14.17
N PHE A 43 -18.16 -30.38 14.23
CA PHE A 43 -16.82 -29.83 14.43
C PHE A 43 -16.63 -29.31 15.86
N PRO A 44 -15.45 -29.46 16.47
CA PRO A 44 -15.18 -28.94 17.80
C PRO A 44 -15.09 -27.40 17.79
N SER A 45 -15.26 -26.79 18.97
CA SER A 45 -14.92 -25.37 19.18
C SER A 45 -13.42 -25.15 18.96
N MET A 46 -13.04 -24.04 18.32
CA MET A 46 -11.67 -23.75 17.93
C MET A 46 -11.25 -22.34 18.38
N THR A 47 -10.10 -22.25 19.06
CA THR A 47 -9.47 -20.96 19.41
C THR A 47 -8.33 -20.57 18.46
N GLN A 48 -7.96 -21.48 17.58
CA GLN A 48 -6.90 -21.33 16.59
C GLN A 48 -7.32 -22.04 15.31
N ILE A 49 -7.08 -21.40 14.17
CA ILE A 49 -7.40 -21.99 12.86
C ILE A 49 -6.29 -21.64 11.86
N THR A 50 -6.05 -22.53 10.90
CA THR A 50 -5.20 -22.24 9.73
C THR A 50 -5.87 -22.77 8.47
N LEU A 51 -5.94 -21.95 7.42
CA LEU A 51 -6.47 -22.31 6.11
C LEU A 51 -5.39 -22.09 5.05
N CYS A 52 -5.14 -23.09 4.22
CA CYS A 52 -4.15 -23.06 3.16
C CYS A 52 -4.75 -23.60 1.86
N LEU A 53 -4.55 -22.89 0.75
CA LEU A 53 -5.03 -23.30 -0.56
C LEU A 53 -4.19 -22.71 -1.70
N HIS A 54 -4.27 -23.34 -2.87
CA HIS A 54 -3.81 -22.76 -4.12
C HIS A 54 -5.02 -22.37 -4.97
N LEU A 55 -5.13 -21.09 -5.30
CA LEU A 55 -6.30 -20.51 -5.98
C LEU A 55 -5.96 -20.09 -7.40
N TYR A 56 -6.85 -20.37 -8.33
CA TYR A 56 -6.83 -19.85 -9.69
C TYR A 56 -8.20 -19.30 -10.06
N ILE A 57 -8.32 -17.97 -10.20
CA ILE A 57 -9.60 -17.32 -10.51
C ILE A 57 -9.71 -17.13 -12.03
N HIS A 58 -10.82 -17.56 -12.64
CA HIS A 58 -11.07 -17.31 -14.07
C HIS A 58 -11.79 -15.98 -14.31
N HIS A 59 -12.82 -15.69 -13.50
CA HIS A 59 -13.69 -14.53 -13.71
C HIS A 59 -13.80 -13.68 -12.44
N LYS A 60 -13.87 -12.36 -12.63
CA LYS A 60 -14.13 -11.39 -11.59
C LYS A 60 -15.61 -11.41 -11.21
N ARG A 61 -15.88 -11.25 -9.91
CA ARG A 61 -17.22 -11.10 -9.33
C ARG A 61 -17.17 -10.04 -8.21
N ASP A 62 -18.35 -9.64 -7.75
CA ASP A 62 -18.47 -8.73 -6.61
C ASP A 62 -17.93 -9.39 -5.34
N VAL A 63 -18.32 -10.65 -5.11
CA VAL A 63 -17.85 -11.50 -4.01
C VAL A 63 -17.57 -12.92 -4.55
N ILE A 64 -16.39 -13.44 -4.24
CA ILE A 64 -15.93 -14.79 -4.61
C ILE A 64 -15.68 -15.58 -3.33
N PRO A 65 -16.64 -16.37 -2.84
CA PRO A 65 -16.46 -17.17 -1.63
C PRO A 65 -15.48 -18.32 -1.88
N LEU A 66 -14.45 -18.41 -1.03
CA LEU A 66 -13.47 -19.48 -1.06
C LEU A 66 -13.82 -20.57 -0.04
N PHE A 67 -14.19 -20.17 1.18
CA PHE A 67 -14.53 -21.10 2.26
C PHE A 67 -15.61 -20.49 3.16
N SER A 68 -16.63 -21.29 3.47
CA SER A 68 -17.71 -20.94 4.40
C SER A 68 -17.92 -22.06 5.43
N TYR A 69 -18.10 -21.69 6.69
CA TYR A 69 -18.24 -22.59 7.82
C TYR A 69 -19.42 -22.16 8.71
N TYR A 70 -20.37 -23.08 8.89
CA TYR A 70 -21.57 -22.88 9.71
C TYR A 70 -21.34 -23.39 11.14
N GLY A 71 -21.56 -22.54 12.14
CA GLY A 71 -21.40 -22.92 13.55
C GLY A 71 -22.30 -22.17 14.51
N GLY A 72 -22.80 -22.88 15.54
CA GLY A 72 -23.57 -22.30 16.65
C GLY A 72 -24.82 -21.49 16.26
N ASP A 73 -25.57 -21.95 15.24
CA ASP A 73 -26.73 -21.29 14.61
C ASP A 73 -26.40 -20.05 13.75
N ASN A 74 -25.13 -19.82 13.42
CA ASN A 74 -24.67 -18.73 12.56
C ASN A 74 -24.08 -19.27 11.25
N ASP A 75 -24.48 -18.67 10.14
CA ASP A 75 -24.06 -19.01 8.77
C ASP A 75 -22.62 -18.61 8.48
N ASN A 76 -22.23 -17.46 9.01
CA ASN A 76 -20.95 -16.81 8.76
C ASN A 76 -20.00 -16.92 9.95
N GLU A 77 -19.86 -18.13 10.50
CA GLU A 77 -18.98 -18.37 11.64
C GLU A 77 -17.50 -18.35 11.25
N ILE A 78 -17.17 -18.82 10.04
CA ILE A 78 -15.94 -18.45 9.30
C ILE A 78 -16.30 -18.25 7.84
N VAL A 79 -15.93 -17.10 7.28
CA VAL A 79 -16.01 -16.81 5.85
C VAL A 79 -14.66 -16.32 5.37
N VAL A 80 -14.21 -16.89 4.26
CA VAL A 80 -13.05 -16.40 3.51
C VAL A 80 -13.50 -16.19 2.08
N ASP A 81 -13.42 -14.96 1.62
CA ASP A 81 -13.86 -14.52 0.30
C ASP A 81 -12.83 -13.60 -0.36
N VAL A 82 -13.00 -13.39 -1.66
CA VAL A 82 -12.30 -12.34 -2.41
C VAL A 82 -13.35 -11.38 -2.96
N ALA A 83 -13.27 -10.11 -2.57
CA ALA A 83 -14.21 -9.08 -2.97
C ALA A 83 -13.52 -7.95 -3.74
N THR A 84 -14.27 -7.26 -4.60
CA THR A 84 -13.75 -6.09 -5.32
C THR A 84 -13.94 -4.82 -4.48
N VAL A 85 -12.85 -4.27 -3.95
CA VAL A 85 -12.84 -3.01 -3.16
C VAL A 85 -12.03 -1.97 -3.93
N GLU A 86 -12.63 -0.80 -4.24
CA GLU A 86 -11.99 0.30 -4.98
C GLU A 86 -11.31 -0.14 -6.30
N GLY A 87 -11.88 -1.16 -6.96
CA GLY A 87 -11.36 -1.70 -8.22
C GLY A 87 -10.27 -2.77 -8.08
N GLN A 88 -9.86 -3.14 -6.86
CA GLN A 88 -8.92 -4.23 -6.59
C GLN A 88 -9.64 -5.45 -6.00
N MET A 89 -9.27 -6.67 -6.43
CA MET A 89 -9.76 -7.90 -5.82
C MET A 89 -8.92 -8.23 -4.58
N LEU A 90 -9.47 -8.07 -3.39
CA LEU A 90 -8.79 -8.29 -2.12
C LEU A 90 -9.43 -9.46 -1.39
N ALA A 91 -8.61 -10.30 -0.75
CA ALA A 91 -9.12 -11.35 0.12
C ALA A 91 -9.57 -10.77 1.47
N SER A 92 -10.59 -11.37 2.06
CA SER A 92 -11.11 -11.03 3.37
C SER A 92 -11.28 -12.29 4.21
N LEU A 93 -11.19 -12.15 5.53
CA LEU A 93 -11.58 -13.17 6.50
C LEU A 93 -12.47 -12.55 7.57
N GLU A 94 -13.64 -13.14 7.76
CA GLU A 94 -14.54 -12.84 8.86
C GLU A 94 -14.77 -14.11 9.70
N CYS A 95 -14.76 -13.99 11.02
CA CYS A 95 -15.07 -15.12 11.90
C CYS A 95 -15.64 -14.72 13.27
N CYS A 96 -16.03 -15.74 14.05
CA CYS A 96 -16.53 -15.61 15.41
C CYS A 96 -17.80 -14.74 15.49
N ASN A 97 -18.83 -15.09 14.72
CA ASN A 97 -20.06 -14.31 14.59
C ASN A 97 -19.87 -12.84 14.20
N GLY A 98 -18.98 -12.62 13.21
CA GLY A 98 -18.62 -11.29 12.74
C GLY A 98 -18.04 -10.38 13.80
N SER A 99 -17.37 -10.96 14.81
CA SER A 99 -16.66 -10.21 15.85
C SER A 99 -15.22 -9.91 15.44
N LEU A 100 -14.66 -10.64 14.46
CA LEU A 100 -13.32 -10.44 13.94
C LEU A 100 -13.37 -10.34 12.42
N SER A 101 -12.77 -9.29 11.86
CA SER A 101 -12.61 -9.12 10.42
C SER A 101 -11.19 -8.64 10.05
N VAL A 102 -10.70 -9.13 8.91
CA VAL A 102 -9.40 -8.77 8.34
C VAL A 102 -9.51 -8.67 6.83
N ILE A 103 -8.93 -7.61 6.25
CA ILE A 103 -8.77 -7.46 4.80
C ILE A 103 -7.27 -7.59 4.48
N PHE A 104 -6.93 -8.37 3.47
CA PHE A 104 -5.55 -8.58 3.03
C PHE A 104 -5.24 -7.65 1.84
N GLU A 105 -4.27 -6.75 1.98
CA GLU A 105 -3.92 -5.71 1.00
C GLU A 105 -3.20 -6.23 -0.28
N HIS A 106 -3.31 -7.52 -0.59
CA HIS A 106 -2.72 -8.11 -1.79
C HIS A 106 -3.75 -8.30 -2.89
N PRO A 107 -3.58 -7.65 -4.06
CA PRO A 107 -4.53 -7.79 -5.15
C PRO A 107 -4.39 -9.14 -5.85
N TYR A 108 -5.52 -9.80 -6.05
CA TYR A 108 -5.67 -10.95 -6.92
C TYR A 108 -5.89 -10.47 -8.37
N PHE A 109 -5.38 -11.23 -9.33
CA PHE A 109 -5.53 -11.01 -10.77
C PHE A 109 -6.09 -12.28 -11.41
N LEU A 110 -6.86 -12.12 -12.47
CA LEU A 110 -7.43 -13.25 -13.18
C LEU A 110 -6.35 -14.09 -13.87
N HIS A 111 -6.65 -15.38 -14.03
CA HIS A 111 -5.84 -16.36 -14.74
C HIS A 111 -4.39 -16.52 -14.23
N ARG A 112 -4.18 -16.35 -12.92
CA ARG A 112 -2.90 -16.60 -12.24
C ARG A 112 -3.10 -17.52 -11.04
N TRP A 113 -2.08 -18.31 -10.74
CA TRP A 113 -2.04 -19.12 -9.52
C TRP A 113 -1.61 -18.26 -8.33
N TYR A 114 -2.34 -18.41 -7.23
CA TYR A 114 -2.03 -17.79 -5.95
C TYR A 114 -1.86 -18.86 -4.90
N HIS A 115 -0.74 -18.79 -4.17
CA HIS A 115 -0.44 -19.70 -3.08
C HIS A 115 -0.61 -18.93 -1.78
N PHE A 116 -1.63 -19.31 -1.00
CA PHE A 116 -2.11 -18.50 0.11
C PHE A 116 -2.42 -19.35 1.33
N CYS A 117 -1.94 -18.90 2.49
CA CYS A 117 -2.25 -19.46 3.79
C CYS A 117 -2.62 -18.34 4.78
N ILE A 118 -3.62 -18.56 5.62
CA ILE A 118 -3.99 -17.70 6.74
C ILE A 118 -3.96 -18.53 8.03
N SER A 119 -3.25 -18.06 9.04
CA SER A 119 -3.25 -18.59 10.40
C SER A 119 -3.82 -17.53 11.35
N VAL A 120 -4.87 -17.88 12.08
CA VAL A 120 -5.58 -17.02 13.04
C VAL A 120 -5.43 -17.61 14.44
N ASN A 121 -4.92 -16.81 15.37
CA ASN A 121 -4.83 -17.17 16.78
C ASN A 121 -5.73 -16.22 17.59
N LEU A 122 -6.91 -16.69 17.97
CA LEU A 122 -7.95 -15.87 18.62
C LEU A 122 -7.56 -15.49 20.05
N ASN A 123 -6.81 -16.36 20.74
CA ASN A 123 -6.30 -16.10 22.10
C ASN A 123 -5.35 -14.89 22.14
N THR A 124 -4.53 -14.72 21.10
CA THR A 124 -3.58 -13.60 21.00
C THR A 124 -4.07 -12.48 20.08
N ARG A 125 -5.24 -12.66 19.43
CA ARG A 125 -5.80 -11.77 18.39
C ARG A 125 -4.79 -11.44 17.29
N LYS A 126 -3.99 -12.44 16.90
CA LYS A 126 -2.97 -12.30 15.87
C LYS A 126 -3.39 -13.07 14.63
N VAL A 127 -3.34 -12.40 13.48
CA VAL A 127 -3.55 -13.02 12.17
C VAL A 127 -2.24 -12.94 11.40
N VAL A 128 -1.82 -14.06 10.83
CA VAL A 128 -0.63 -14.16 10.00
C VAL A 128 -1.03 -14.74 8.66
N SER A 129 -0.67 -14.08 7.56
CA SER A 129 -0.88 -14.62 6.22
C SER A 129 0.46 -14.87 5.54
N VAL A 130 0.52 -15.92 4.73
CA VAL A 130 1.62 -16.16 3.79
C VAL A 130 1.05 -16.12 2.38
N TYR A 131 1.62 -15.24 1.56
CA TYR A 131 1.22 -15.04 0.17
C TYR A 131 2.48 -14.97 -0.69
N ASN A 132 2.60 -15.87 -1.68
CA ASN A 132 3.77 -15.95 -2.56
C ASN A 132 5.11 -15.81 -1.81
N GLU A 133 5.31 -16.63 -0.77
CA GLU A 133 6.50 -16.66 0.09
C GLU A 133 6.71 -15.48 1.05
N GLN A 134 5.86 -14.45 1.00
CA GLN A 134 5.91 -13.29 1.88
C GLN A 134 5.01 -13.52 3.09
N VAL A 135 5.58 -13.31 4.28
CA VAL A 135 4.87 -13.40 5.56
C VAL A 135 4.41 -12.01 5.96
N GLN A 136 3.13 -11.86 6.26
CA GLN A 136 2.56 -10.64 6.80
C GLN A 136 1.81 -10.91 8.10
N VAL A 137 1.87 -9.95 9.01
CA VAL A 137 1.17 -9.98 10.29
C VAL A 137 0.12 -8.88 10.27
N HIS A 138 -1.12 -9.27 10.49
CA HIS A 138 -2.28 -8.40 10.44
C HIS A 138 -2.82 -8.18 11.85
N ILE A 139 -3.30 -6.95 12.10
CA ILE A 139 -4.04 -6.61 13.31
C ILE A 139 -5.53 -6.65 12.96
N PRO A 140 -6.28 -7.65 13.44
CA PRO A 140 -7.70 -7.75 13.11
C PRO A 140 -8.51 -6.63 13.74
N VAL A 141 -9.58 -6.22 13.04
CA VAL A 141 -10.63 -5.40 13.62
C VAL A 141 -11.50 -6.31 14.48
N VAL A 142 -11.64 -5.98 15.76
CA VAL A 142 -12.43 -6.77 16.71
C VAL A 142 -13.57 -5.93 17.28
N ASP A 143 -14.81 -6.37 17.07
CA ASP A 143 -16.00 -5.78 17.67
C ASP A 143 -16.21 -6.34 19.09
N GLU A 144 -15.67 -5.62 20.09
CA GLU A 144 -15.75 -5.98 21.50
C GLU A 144 -17.19 -6.08 22.04
N ALA A 145 -18.19 -5.49 21.36
CA ALA A 145 -19.58 -5.58 21.79
C ALA A 145 -20.16 -7.00 21.59
N LYS A 146 -19.64 -7.74 20.61
CA LYS A 146 -20.07 -9.10 20.27
C LYS A 146 -19.28 -10.18 21.04
N VAL A 147 -18.15 -9.82 21.66
CA VAL A 147 -17.31 -10.77 22.42
C VAL A 147 -17.94 -11.10 23.78
N LYS A 148 -18.26 -12.37 24.01
CA LYS A 148 -18.83 -12.84 25.29
C LYS A 148 -17.78 -12.73 26.41
N ARG A 149 -18.09 -11.94 27.46
CA ARG A 149 -17.19 -11.66 28.60
C ARG A 149 -16.63 -12.90 29.31
N ASP A 150 -17.36 -14.03 29.30
CA ASP A 150 -16.99 -15.24 30.03
C ASP A 150 -16.27 -16.31 29.18
N MET A 151 -16.33 -16.21 27.84
CA MET A 151 -15.77 -17.23 26.92
C MET A 151 -14.63 -16.72 26.03
N GLY A 152 -14.47 -15.39 25.87
CA GLY A 152 -13.49 -14.81 24.96
C GLY A 152 -13.85 -15.02 23.48
N LEU A 153 -12.86 -14.81 22.61
CA LEU A 153 -13.00 -14.95 21.15
C LEU A 153 -12.73 -16.42 20.76
N GLN A 154 -13.74 -17.12 20.23
CA GLN A 154 -13.63 -18.51 19.78
C GLN A 154 -14.57 -18.74 18.60
N VAL A 155 -14.18 -19.65 17.71
CA VAL A 155 -15.06 -20.20 16.67
C VAL A 155 -15.95 -21.26 17.31
N ALA A 156 -17.26 -21.11 17.15
CA ALA A 156 -18.26 -22.03 17.69
C ALA A 156 -18.15 -23.44 17.09
N GLU A 157 -18.72 -24.42 17.80
CA GLU A 157 -18.89 -25.78 17.27
C GLU A 157 -19.67 -25.73 15.95
N GLY A 158 -19.08 -26.34 14.92
CA GLY A 158 -19.58 -26.31 13.57
C GLY A 158 -20.44 -27.50 13.22
N GLN A 159 -21.27 -27.34 12.21
CA GLN A 159 -22.16 -28.38 11.72
C GLN A 159 -21.97 -28.69 10.23
N ARG A 160 -21.38 -27.79 9.44
CA ARG A 160 -21.15 -27.97 8.00
C ARG A 160 -20.12 -26.95 7.51
N ALA A 161 -19.30 -27.35 6.56
CA ALA A 161 -18.34 -26.49 5.89
C ALA A 161 -18.34 -26.74 4.37
N VAL A 162 -18.22 -25.66 3.61
CA VAL A 162 -18.32 -25.63 2.14
C VAL A 162 -17.14 -24.86 1.55
N VAL A 163 -16.62 -25.32 0.40
CA VAL A 163 -15.59 -24.63 -0.39
C VAL A 163 -16.16 -24.26 -1.76
N GLY A 164 -15.97 -23.00 -2.17
CA GLY A 164 -16.34 -22.47 -3.49
C GLY A 164 -17.75 -21.86 -3.61
N GLN A 165 -18.54 -21.85 -2.53
CA GLN A 165 -19.83 -21.17 -2.40
C GLN A 165 -20.00 -20.66 -0.95
N GLU A 166 -20.80 -19.61 -0.77
CA GLU A 166 -21.22 -19.07 0.54
C GLU A 166 -22.54 -19.73 0.95
N MET A 167 -22.72 -20.03 2.24
CA MET A 167 -23.88 -20.79 2.73
C MET A 167 -24.70 -19.92 3.69
N ASP A 168 -25.90 -19.51 3.27
CA ASP A 168 -26.82 -18.69 4.08
C ASP A 168 -27.60 -19.52 5.14
N SER A 169 -27.67 -20.85 4.99
CA SER A 169 -28.41 -21.72 5.92
C SER A 169 -27.81 -23.11 6.04
N LEU A 170 -28.02 -23.79 7.17
CA LEU A 170 -27.47 -25.13 7.44
C LEU A 170 -27.87 -26.17 6.36
N GLN A 171 -29.07 -26.04 5.81
CA GLN A 171 -29.56 -26.93 4.74
C GLN A 171 -28.99 -26.54 3.36
N GLY A 172 -28.52 -25.31 3.21
CA GLY A 172 -27.86 -24.80 2.01
C GLY A 172 -28.80 -23.98 1.14
N ASP A 173 -29.08 -22.75 1.57
CA ASP A 173 -29.54 -21.67 0.70
C ASP A 173 -28.29 -20.96 0.16
N PHE A 174 -28.18 -20.86 -1.16
CA PHE A 174 -26.99 -20.35 -1.85
C PHE A 174 -27.41 -19.25 -2.83
N ASP A 175 -26.71 -18.12 -2.80
CA ASP A 175 -26.90 -17.04 -3.78
C ASP A 175 -26.27 -17.41 -5.13
N GLU A 176 -27.05 -17.34 -6.22
CA GLU A 176 -26.59 -17.62 -7.59
C GLU A 176 -25.47 -16.68 -8.07
N THR A 177 -25.21 -15.58 -7.35
CA THR A 177 -24.17 -14.61 -7.66
C THR A 177 -22.88 -14.80 -6.86
N GLN A 178 -22.92 -15.55 -5.75
CA GLN A 178 -21.80 -15.72 -4.82
C GLN A 178 -21.18 -17.12 -4.96
N PHE A 179 -20.30 -17.26 -5.94
CA PHE A 179 -19.65 -18.53 -6.23
C PHE A 179 -18.28 -18.35 -6.86
N LEU A 180 -17.42 -19.37 -6.72
CA LEU A 180 -16.11 -19.41 -7.36
C LEU A 180 -16.20 -19.97 -8.79
N ASP A 181 -15.94 -19.16 -9.82
CA ASP A 181 -15.56 -19.63 -11.17
C ASP A 181 -14.02 -19.67 -11.27
N GLY A 182 -13.46 -20.84 -10.96
CA GLY A 182 -12.03 -20.98 -10.71
C GLY A 182 -11.58 -22.42 -10.50
N GLN A 183 -10.34 -22.57 -10.08
CA GLN A 183 -9.76 -23.83 -9.67
C GLN A 183 -9.12 -23.68 -8.29
N ILE A 184 -9.26 -24.72 -7.46
CA ILE A 184 -8.50 -24.85 -6.21
C ILE A 184 -7.66 -26.12 -6.30
N ALA A 185 -6.38 -26.00 -5.96
CA ALA A 185 -5.50 -27.14 -5.74
C ALA A 185 -5.04 -27.16 -4.28
N ASP A 186 -4.89 -28.36 -3.73
CA ASP A 186 -4.46 -28.63 -2.35
C ASP A 186 -5.12 -27.72 -1.29
N PHE A 187 -6.40 -27.93 -0.97
CA PHE A 187 -7.06 -27.22 0.13
C PHE A 187 -6.86 -27.97 1.45
N ARG A 188 -6.44 -27.24 2.50
CA ARG A 188 -6.26 -27.75 3.86
C ARG A 188 -6.77 -26.76 4.91
N PHE A 189 -7.46 -27.29 5.91
CA PHE A 189 -7.95 -26.54 7.06
C PHE A 189 -7.55 -27.22 8.35
N TYR A 190 -7.00 -26.47 9.30
CA TYR A 190 -6.46 -26.94 10.57
C TYR A 190 -7.16 -26.23 11.74
N ASN A 191 -7.31 -26.93 12.86
CA ASN A 191 -7.80 -26.39 14.14
C ASN A 191 -6.66 -25.91 15.07
N VAL A 192 -5.49 -25.62 14.49
CA VAL A 192 -4.30 -25.12 15.18
C VAL A 192 -3.72 -23.95 14.39
N SER A 193 -2.99 -23.06 15.06
CA SER A 193 -2.27 -21.97 14.38
C SER A 193 -0.90 -22.48 13.94
N LEU A 194 -0.71 -22.67 12.63
CA LEU A 194 0.60 -23.03 12.07
C LEU A 194 1.55 -21.82 12.12
N ASP A 195 2.84 -22.10 12.26
CA ASP A 195 3.89 -21.09 12.17
C ASP A 195 4.14 -20.65 10.70
N ALA A 196 4.80 -19.51 10.54
CA ALA A 196 5.01 -18.91 9.23
C ALA A 196 5.94 -19.75 8.33
N GLU A 197 6.86 -20.54 8.88
CA GLU A 197 7.78 -21.36 8.10
C GLU A 197 7.06 -22.58 7.53
N THR A 198 6.20 -23.21 8.33
CA THR A 198 5.29 -24.28 7.90
C THR A 198 4.28 -23.80 6.84
N MET A 199 3.70 -22.62 7.01
CA MET A 199 2.84 -22.05 5.95
C MET A 199 3.64 -21.72 4.69
N LYS A 200 4.89 -21.26 4.83
CA LYS A 200 5.76 -20.98 3.68
C LYS A 200 6.10 -22.24 2.90
N SER A 201 6.42 -23.34 3.57
CA SER A 201 6.72 -24.62 2.90
C SER A 201 5.53 -25.16 2.11
N PHE A 202 4.30 -24.96 2.62
CA PHE A 202 3.08 -25.24 1.86
C PHE A 202 3.00 -24.37 0.60
N THR A 203 3.20 -23.05 0.72
CA THR A 203 3.13 -22.14 -0.45
C THR A 203 4.23 -22.38 -1.49
N THR A 204 5.35 -23.00 -1.12
CA THR A 204 6.48 -23.31 -2.02
C THR A 204 6.50 -24.74 -2.52
N CYS A 205 5.51 -25.58 -2.16
CA CYS A 205 5.39 -26.98 -2.60
C CYS A 205 6.70 -27.80 -2.43
N VAL A 206 7.42 -27.62 -1.32
CA VAL A 206 8.67 -28.35 -1.03
C VAL A 206 8.34 -29.76 -0.52
N ASP A 207 8.88 -30.80 -1.17
CA ASP A 207 8.59 -32.23 -0.92
C ASP A 207 8.96 -32.72 0.51
N ASP A 208 9.78 -31.98 1.27
CA ASP A 208 10.20 -32.32 2.65
C ASP A 208 9.18 -31.86 3.72
N PHE A 209 7.88 -31.90 3.42
CA PHE A 209 6.84 -31.65 4.40
C PHE A 209 6.70 -32.86 5.34
N VAL A 210 7.31 -32.79 6.52
CA VAL A 210 7.04 -33.73 7.62
C VAL A 210 5.74 -33.27 8.30
N GLU A 211 4.66 -34.04 8.09
CA GLU A 211 3.36 -33.84 8.74
C GLU A 211 3.45 -34.11 10.24
N ASP A 212 3.81 -33.11 11.06
CA ASP A 212 3.68 -33.22 12.51
C ASP A 212 2.21 -33.07 12.97
N THR A 213 1.33 -32.51 12.13
CA THR A 213 -0.09 -32.28 12.43
C THR A 213 -1.01 -32.56 11.23
N GLU A 214 -2.03 -33.38 11.45
CA GLU A 214 -3.03 -33.76 10.43
C GLU A 214 -4.09 -32.64 10.28
N PRO A 215 -4.45 -32.23 9.04
CA PRO A 215 -5.50 -31.24 8.81
C PRO A 215 -6.89 -31.78 9.18
N LEU A 216 -7.74 -30.89 9.73
CA LEU A 216 -9.13 -31.18 10.04
C LEU A 216 -9.94 -31.49 8.77
N LEU A 217 -9.75 -30.67 7.73
CA LEU A 217 -10.31 -30.88 6.40
C LEU A 217 -9.18 -30.84 5.36
N SER A 218 -9.21 -31.78 4.41
CA SER A 218 -8.28 -31.81 3.28
C SER A 218 -8.98 -32.42 2.07
N MET A 219 -8.60 -32.00 0.87
CA MET A 219 -9.10 -32.63 -0.36
C MET A 219 -8.67 -34.10 -0.51
N THR A 220 -7.64 -34.54 0.23
CA THR A 220 -7.10 -35.91 0.16
C THR A 220 -7.58 -36.83 1.28
N ASN A 221 -8.16 -36.30 2.36
CA ASN A 221 -8.54 -37.10 3.54
C ASN A 221 -9.95 -37.73 3.46
N GLY A 222 -10.65 -37.55 2.34
CA GLY A 222 -11.96 -38.16 2.06
C GLY A 222 -13.15 -37.55 2.83
N LYS A 223 -12.95 -36.47 3.59
CA LYS A 223 -14.01 -35.77 4.34
C LYS A 223 -14.68 -34.63 3.57
N LEU A 224 -14.17 -34.29 2.39
CA LEU A 224 -14.79 -33.34 1.46
C LEU A 224 -15.31 -34.11 0.25
N HIS A 225 -16.60 -33.94 -0.06
CA HIS A 225 -17.28 -34.57 -1.18
C HIS A 225 -17.63 -33.53 -2.25
N ALA A 226 -17.35 -33.85 -3.51
CA ALA A 226 -17.77 -33.02 -4.63
C ALA A 226 -19.28 -33.16 -4.85
N VAL A 227 -20.00 -32.03 -4.86
CA VAL A 227 -21.45 -31.98 -5.09
C VAL A 227 -21.71 -31.34 -6.45
N GLY A 228 -22.38 -32.09 -7.34
CA GLY A 228 -22.77 -31.77 -8.72
C GLY A 228 -21.64 -31.50 -9.72
N SER A 229 -21.66 -30.41 -10.51
CA SER A 229 -20.80 -30.24 -11.70
C SER A 229 -19.38 -29.73 -11.38
N VAL A 230 -18.73 -30.40 -10.45
CA VAL A 230 -17.34 -30.16 -10.04
C VAL A 230 -16.46 -31.20 -10.73
N MET A 231 -15.44 -30.76 -11.48
CA MET A 231 -14.49 -31.69 -12.10
C MET A 231 -13.28 -31.86 -11.19
N VAL A 232 -13.11 -33.07 -10.66
CA VAL A 232 -11.92 -33.47 -9.90
C VAL A 232 -10.96 -34.17 -10.87
N THR A 233 -9.77 -33.60 -11.05
CA THR A 233 -8.71 -34.22 -11.86
C THR A 233 -7.42 -34.32 -11.03
N SER A 234 -6.66 -35.39 -11.23
CA SER A 234 -5.25 -35.40 -10.83
C SER A 234 -4.44 -34.73 -11.94
N ILE A 235 -3.40 -33.96 -11.59
CA ILE A 235 -2.58 -33.25 -12.58
C ILE A 235 -1.82 -34.28 -13.44
N LEU A 236 -2.42 -34.64 -14.58
CA LEU A 236 -1.81 -35.36 -15.69
C LEU A 236 -1.93 -34.47 -16.94
N ASN A 237 -0.81 -33.82 -17.27
CA ASN A 237 -0.38 -33.42 -18.63
C ASN A 237 -1.39 -32.74 -19.60
N SER A 238 -2.41 -32.03 -19.15
CA SER A 238 -3.50 -31.57 -20.04
C SER A 238 -3.56 -30.08 -20.37
N GLU A 239 -2.46 -29.31 -20.23
CA GLU A 239 -2.44 -27.93 -20.78
C GLU A 239 -1.28 -27.66 -21.75
N CYS A 240 -0.59 -28.70 -22.23
CA CYS A 240 0.43 -28.55 -23.26
C CYS A 240 0.29 -29.64 -24.31
N GLY A 241 -0.35 -29.31 -25.44
CA GLY A 241 -0.28 -30.11 -26.66
C GLY A 241 1.18 -30.43 -27.06
N PRO A 242 1.42 -31.55 -27.77
CA PRO A 242 2.76 -32.04 -28.02
C PRO A 242 3.62 -31.01 -28.77
N THR A 243 4.76 -30.67 -28.16
CA THR A 243 5.73 -29.68 -28.62
C THR A 243 6.32 -30.04 -29.99
N LYS A 244 5.73 -29.54 -31.08
CA LYS A 244 6.41 -29.39 -32.37
C LYS A 244 6.01 -28.07 -33.03
N ILE A 245 6.97 -27.13 -32.99
CA ILE A 245 7.24 -25.99 -33.91
C ILE A 245 6.03 -25.12 -34.31
N VAL A 246 6.01 -23.88 -33.84
CA VAL A 246 4.91 -22.91 -34.09
C VAL A 246 5.33 -21.87 -35.13
N ASN A 247 4.61 -21.81 -36.25
CA ASN A 247 4.71 -20.78 -37.29
C ASN A 247 3.30 -20.16 -37.48
N TYR A 248 3.11 -18.87 -37.16
CA TYR A 248 1.81 -18.19 -37.31
C TYR A 248 1.62 -17.64 -38.72
N TRP A 249 0.62 -18.10 -39.49
CA TRP A 249 0.31 -17.47 -40.78
C TRP A 249 -0.31 -16.09 -40.54
N ILE A 250 0.27 -15.06 -41.14
CA ILE A 250 -0.14 -13.66 -40.92
C ILE A 250 -1.17 -13.16 -41.96
N GLY A 251 -1.78 -14.08 -42.73
CA GLY A 251 -2.82 -13.74 -43.71
C GLY A 251 -2.30 -13.04 -44.97
N THR A 252 -1.03 -13.25 -45.31
CA THR A 252 -0.38 -12.63 -46.47
C THR A 252 0.21 -13.66 -47.41
N GLN A 253 0.25 -13.32 -48.70
CA GLN A 253 0.78 -14.16 -49.78
C GLN A 253 1.70 -13.37 -50.70
N LEU A 254 2.66 -14.03 -51.33
CA LEU A 254 3.57 -13.39 -52.30
C LEU A 254 2.84 -13.23 -53.64
N SER A 255 2.72 -12.00 -54.15
CA SER A 255 2.20 -11.76 -55.49
C SER A 255 3.31 -11.97 -56.53
N GLU A 256 3.20 -13.02 -57.35
CA GLU A 256 4.17 -13.34 -58.41
C GLU A 256 4.35 -12.19 -59.42
N HIS A 257 3.30 -11.43 -59.69
CA HIS A 257 3.35 -10.31 -60.64
C HIS A 257 4.05 -9.07 -60.10
N LEU A 258 3.88 -8.77 -58.80
CA LEU A 258 4.40 -7.55 -58.17
C LEU A 258 5.71 -7.78 -57.42
N HIS A 259 6.13 -9.04 -57.22
CA HIS A 259 7.27 -9.42 -56.37
C HIS A 259 7.21 -8.77 -54.98
N LYS A 260 5.99 -8.66 -54.44
CA LYS A 260 5.69 -8.04 -53.15
C LYS A 260 4.64 -8.86 -52.41
N TRP A 261 4.71 -8.82 -51.08
CA TRP A 261 3.71 -9.44 -50.22
C TRP A 261 2.40 -8.65 -50.30
N VAL A 262 1.32 -9.37 -50.56
CA VAL A 262 -0.05 -8.84 -50.62
C VAL A 262 -0.91 -9.49 -49.56
N ARG A 263 -1.94 -8.78 -49.11
CA ARG A 263 -2.98 -9.36 -48.25
C ARG A 263 -3.75 -10.43 -49.04
N HIS A 264 -3.97 -11.59 -48.41
CA HIS A 264 -4.68 -12.70 -49.06
C HIS A 264 -6.15 -12.34 -49.36
N SER A 265 -6.77 -11.51 -48.52
CA SER A 265 -8.19 -11.14 -48.62
C SER A 265 -8.54 -10.19 -49.77
N ASP A 266 -7.67 -9.21 -50.07
CA ASP A 266 -7.98 -8.13 -51.03
C ASP A 266 -6.91 -7.94 -52.12
N GLY A 267 -5.80 -8.68 -52.08
CA GLY A 267 -4.73 -8.63 -53.07
C GLY A 267 -3.90 -7.34 -53.06
N ASN A 268 -4.13 -6.44 -52.10
CA ASN A 268 -3.41 -5.17 -51.99
C ASN A 268 -2.00 -5.38 -51.43
N SER A 269 -1.02 -4.64 -51.95
CA SER A 269 0.36 -4.68 -51.45
C SER A 269 0.45 -4.23 -50.00
N LEU A 270 1.19 -4.97 -49.18
CA LEU A 270 1.52 -4.56 -47.82
C LEU A 270 2.40 -3.32 -47.87
N SER A 271 2.07 -2.33 -47.04
CA SER A 271 2.87 -1.11 -46.89
C SER A 271 4.12 -1.33 -46.04
N TRP A 272 4.20 -2.46 -45.33
CA TRP A 272 5.32 -2.86 -44.49
C TRP A 272 5.40 -4.37 -44.37
N ASP A 273 6.62 -4.88 -44.24
CA ASP A 273 6.90 -6.27 -43.95
C ASP A 273 8.01 -6.38 -42.91
N ASN A 274 7.98 -7.46 -42.12
CA ASN A 274 8.91 -7.68 -41.01
C ASN A 274 9.89 -8.82 -41.32
N PHE A 275 10.14 -9.12 -42.58
CA PHE A 275 10.98 -10.27 -42.91
C PHE A 275 12.40 -10.04 -42.39
N GLY A 276 12.98 -11.05 -41.75
CA GLY A 276 14.40 -11.02 -41.42
C GLY A 276 15.26 -10.82 -42.68
N THR A 277 16.56 -10.58 -42.53
CA THR A 277 17.51 -10.32 -43.64
C THR A 277 17.67 -11.46 -44.66
N THR A 278 16.80 -12.47 -44.65
CA THR A 278 16.75 -13.56 -45.61
C THR A 278 16.11 -13.08 -46.91
N SER A 279 16.81 -13.32 -48.02
CA SER A 279 16.33 -13.11 -49.39
C SER A 279 14.99 -13.84 -49.61
N ILE A 280 14.00 -13.13 -50.14
CA ILE A 280 12.70 -13.66 -50.56
C ILE A 280 12.91 -14.86 -51.50
N ASP A 281 12.41 -16.04 -51.13
CA ASP A 281 12.44 -17.25 -51.97
C ASP A 281 11.18 -17.29 -52.86
N PRO A 282 11.31 -17.22 -54.21
CA PRO A 282 10.17 -17.19 -55.13
C PRO A 282 9.24 -18.41 -55.04
N TRP A 283 9.71 -19.53 -54.48
CA TRP A 283 8.93 -20.77 -54.35
C TRP A 283 8.13 -20.86 -53.04
N LYS A 284 8.19 -19.83 -52.18
CA LYS A 284 7.51 -19.80 -50.88
C LYS A 284 6.45 -18.71 -50.84
N GLN A 285 5.19 -19.10 -51.04
CA GLN A 285 4.10 -18.16 -51.30
C GLN A 285 3.39 -17.63 -50.04
N CYS A 286 3.65 -18.16 -48.83
CA CYS A 286 2.97 -17.77 -47.59
C CYS A 286 3.96 -17.25 -46.54
N ALA A 287 3.55 -16.25 -45.75
CA ALA A 287 4.37 -15.65 -44.70
C ALA A 287 3.96 -16.10 -43.29
N PHE A 288 4.95 -16.31 -42.42
CA PHE A 288 4.76 -16.82 -41.06
C PHE A 288 5.58 -16.06 -40.02
N ALA A 289 5.16 -16.04 -38.76
CA ALA A 289 5.97 -15.53 -37.64
C ALA A 289 6.44 -16.68 -36.71
N GLY A 290 7.75 -16.74 -36.37
CA GLY A 290 8.35 -17.63 -35.35
C GLY A 290 9.68 -18.32 -35.72
N ASP A 291 10.71 -18.26 -34.86
CA ASP A 291 11.93 -19.13 -34.89
C ASP A 291 12.61 -19.28 -33.49
N LYS A 292 13.43 -20.34 -33.34
CA LYS A 292 14.21 -20.82 -32.19
C LYS A 292 15.25 -19.85 -31.59
N LYS A 293 15.60 -18.73 -32.22
CA LYS A 293 16.78 -17.92 -31.80
C LYS A 293 16.57 -16.40 -31.71
N SER A 294 15.32 -15.96 -31.55
CA SER A 294 14.94 -14.54 -31.44
C SER A 294 15.03 -13.77 -32.75
N THR A 295 13.89 -13.28 -33.21
CA THR A 295 13.51 -11.86 -33.23
C THR A 295 12.08 -11.82 -33.76
N TYR A 296 11.33 -10.77 -33.43
CA TYR A 296 10.01 -10.48 -33.96
C TYR A 296 10.09 -10.26 -35.48
N SER A 297 10.30 -11.30 -36.30
CA SER A 297 10.44 -11.21 -37.75
C SER A 297 9.58 -12.26 -38.46
N TRP A 298 9.19 -11.95 -39.70
CA TRP A 298 8.42 -12.80 -40.59
C TRP A 298 9.36 -13.70 -41.43
N TYR A 299 8.87 -14.88 -41.80
CA TYR A 299 9.58 -15.88 -42.59
C TYR A 299 8.66 -16.39 -43.70
N ASP A 300 9.23 -16.69 -44.86
CA ASP A 300 8.52 -17.26 -45.99
C ASP A 300 8.51 -18.80 -45.94
N SER A 301 7.38 -19.42 -46.29
CA SER A 301 7.21 -20.88 -46.39
C SER A 301 6.17 -21.26 -47.47
N SER A 302 6.12 -22.55 -47.83
CA SER A 302 5.12 -23.08 -48.75
C SER A 302 3.72 -23.06 -48.11
N CYS A 303 2.71 -22.65 -48.87
CA CYS A 303 1.32 -22.67 -48.43
C CYS A 303 0.75 -24.09 -48.31
N GLU A 304 1.35 -25.07 -48.98
CA GLU A 304 0.80 -26.43 -49.15
C GLU A 304 1.45 -27.51 -48.24
N GLU A 305 2.42 -27.17 -47.39
CA GLU A 305 3.09 -28.19 -46.56
C GLU A 305 2.24 -28.68 -45.36
N TYR A 306 2.15 -30.00 -45.27
CA TYR A 306 1.45 -30.89 -44.31
C TYR A 306 1.85 -30.73 -42.81
N ILE A 307 2.27 -29.56 -42.36
CA ILE A 307 2.70 -29.33 -40.97
C ILE A 307 1.51 -28.79 -40.17
N GLN A 308 0.96 -29.60 -39.26
CA GLN A 308 0.00 -29.17 -38.26
C GLN A 308 0.58 -28.00 -37.44
N ARG A 309 -0.13 -26.87 -37.42
CA ARG A 309 0.30 -25.63 -36.74
C ARG A 309 -0.49 -25.50 -35.43
N CYS A 310 0.19 -25.58 -34.30
CA CYS A 310 -0.42 -25.50 -32.96
C CYS A 310 -0.43 -24.07 -32.40
N PHE A 311 -1.40 -23.77 -31.52
CA PHE A 311 -1.50 -22.50 -30.79
C PHE A 311 -0.49 -22.43 -29.63
N ALA A 312 -0.15 -21.19 -29.26
CA ALA A 312 0.88 -20.82 -28.30
C ALA A 312 0.81 -21.58 -26.97
N CYS A 313 1.82 -22.39 -26.65
CA CYS A 313 1.88 -23.15 -25.39
C CYS A 313 2.74 -22.51 -24.29
N ASN A 314 3.10 -21.23 -24.36
CA ASN A 314 3.83 -20.63 -23.24
C ASN A 314 3.63 -19.12 -23.16
N PHE A 315 2.66 -18.71 -22.35
CA PHE A 315 2.58 -17.33 -21.88
C PHE A 315 2.96 -17.30 -20.40
N THR A 316 3.90 -16.43 -20.02
CA THR A 316 4.17 -16.10 -18.61
C THR A 316 2.96 -15.44 -17.93
N SER A 317 2.06 -14.86 -18.71
CA SER A 317 0.73 -14.39 -18.32
C SER A 317 -0.22 -14.42 -19.51
N ARG A 318 -1.47 -14.88 -19.35
CA ARG A 318 -2.42 -14.99 -20.48
C ARG A 318 -2.57 -13.65 -21.23
N PRO A 319 -2.47 -13.62 -22.57
CA PRO A 319 -2.58 -12.38 -23.33
C PRO A 319 -3.95 -11.75 -23.13
N LEU A 320 -3.94 -10.45 -22.82
CA LEU A 320 -5.15 -9.65 -22.75
C LEU A 320 -5.40 -9.00 -24.11
N VAL A 321 -6.62 -9.13 -24.61
CA VAL A 321 -7.12 -8.55 -25.85
C VAL A 321 -8.29 -7.65 -25.50
N ARG A 322 -8.37 -6.47 -26.12
CA ARG A 322 -9.48 -5.52 -25.90
C ARG A 322 -10.47 -5.56 -27.05
N ILE A 323 -11.76 -5.69 -26.75
CA ILE A 323 -12.84 -5.50 -27.72
C ILE A 323 -13.12 -4.00 -27.84
N ARG A 324 -13.11 -3.49 -29.08
CA ARG A 324 -13.42 -2.09 -29.42
C ARG A 324 -14.74 -2.02 -30.19
N GLY A 325 -15.40 -0.86 -30.18
CA GLY A 325 -16.70 -0.64 -30.84
C GLY A 325 -17.92 -1.00 -30.00
N LEU A 326 -17.76 -1.15 -28.67
CA LEU A 326 -18.87 -1.40 -27.75
C LEU A 326 -19.41 -0.08 -27.18
N CYS A 327 -20.74 0.07 -27.14
CA CYS A 327 -21.38 1.24 -26.53
C CYS A 327 -21.15 1.28 -25.01
N LYS A 328 -21.39 2.44 -24.37
CA LYS A 328 -21.10 2.66 -22.94
C LYS A 328 -21.79 1.66 -22.01
N HIS A 329 -23.00 1.23 -22.35
CA HIS A 329 -23.81 0.33 -21.53
C HIS A 329 -23.81 -1.12 -22.01
N SER A 330 -22.91 -1.48 -22.92
CA SER A 330 -22.79 -2.85 -23.42
C SER A 330 -22.57 -3.82 -22.26
N LEU A 331 -23.25 -4.95 -22.32
CA LEU A 331 -23.05 -6.09 -21.45
C LEU A 331 -21.78 -6.86 -21.81
N ILE A 332 -21.19 -6.65 -22.99
CA ILE A 332 -20.02 -7.41 -23.43
C ILE A 332 -18.76 -6.92 -22.70
N ASP A 333 -18.00 -7.86 -22.12
CA ASP A 333 -16.77 -7.54 -21.42
C ASP A 333 -15.75 -6.95 -22.42
N ARG A 334 -15.16 -5.81 -22.07
CA ARG A 334 -14.22 -5.10 -22.95
C ARG A 334 -12.84 -5.77 -22.99
N LYS A 335 -12.46 -6.46 -21.93
CA LYS A 335 -11.17 -7.12 -21.75
C LYS A 335 -11.37 -8.62 -21.82
N MET A 336 -10.61 -9.27 -22.69
CA MET A 336 -10.69 -10.69 -23.02
C MET A 336 -9.32 -11.34 -22.86
N TYR A 337 -9.23 -12.43 -22.12
CA TYR A 337 -8.04 -13.26 -22.04
C TYR A 337 -8.07 -14.33 -23.11
N MET A 338 -6.99 -14.41 -23.88
CA MET A 338 -6.80 -15.49 -24.85
C MET A 338 -6.39 -16.76 -24.11
N LEU A 339 -7.25 -17.77 -24.17
CA LEU A 339 -7.05 -19.11 -23.63
C LEU A 339 -6.71 -20.07 -24.79
N SER A 340 -5.67 -20.88 -24.60
CA SER A 340 -5.40 -22.03 -25.47
C SER A 340 -6.19 -23.24 -24.96
N ASN A 341 -6.98 -23.87 -25.83
CA ASN A 341 -7.61 -25.16 -25.55
C ASN A 341 -6.85 -26.27 -26.29
N ASP A 342 -7.07 -27.53 -25.88
CA ASP A 342 -6.63 -28.74 -26.61
C ASP A 342 -7.27 -28.89 -28.01
N ASP A 343 -8.25 -28.05 -28.31
CA ASP A 343 -8.89 -27.94 -29.61
C ASP A 343 -8.21 -26.89 -30.48
N THR A 344 -8.12 -27.20 -31.78
CA THR A 344 -7.50 -26.45 -32.89
C THR A 344 -7.77 -24.93 -33.02
N TYR A 345 -8.50 -24.26 -32.11
CA TYR A 345 -8.77 -22.82 -32.16
C TYR A 345 -8.74 -22.17 -30.76
N PRO A 346 -8.29 -20.90 -30.65
CA PRO A 346 -8.21 -20.21 -29.37
C PRO A 346 -9.60 -19.83 -28.85
N ARG A 347 -9.77 -19.88 -27.54
CA ARG A 347 -10.94 -19.32 -26.84
C ARG A 347 -10.57 -17.96 -26.27
N PHE A 348 -11.49 -17.01 -26.28
CA PHE A 348 -11.33 -15.76 -25.54
C PHE A 348 -12.35 -15.72 -24.42
N ASP A 349 -11.90 -15.44 -23.21
CA ASP A 349 -12.74 -15.38 -22.03
C ASP A 349 -12.66 -13.97 -21.44
N GLY A 350 -13.80 -13.33 -21.25
CA GLY A 350 -13.92 -11.99 -20.72
C GLY A 350 -13.62 -11.95 -19.23
N GLU A 351 -13.37 -10.74 -18.71
CA GLU A 351 -13.08 -10.55 -17.28
C GLU A 351 -14.22 -11.00 -16.35
N GLU A 352 -15.48 -10.93 -16.77
CA GLU A 352 -16.64 -11.15 -15.90
C GLU A 352 -17.50 -12.34 -16.35
N HIS A 353 -17.92 -12.37 -17.61
CA HIS A 353 -18.89 -13.36 -18.07
C HIS A 353 -18.96 -13.60 -19.58
N SER A 354 -18.42 -12.72 -20.40
CA SER A 354 -18.52 -12.81 -21.86
C SER A 354 -17.43 -13.74 -22.41
N GLN A 355 -17.69 -14.46 -23.49
CA GLN A 355 -16.71 -15.38 -24.09
C GLN A 355 -16.85 -15.41 -25.61
N ILE A 356 -15.73 -15.50 -26.31
CA ILE A 356 -15.69 -15.75 -27.75
C ILE A 356 -15.13 -17.15 -27.97
N VAL A 357 -15.98 -18.01 -28.50
CA VAL A 357 -15.72 -19.43 -28.69
C VAL A 357 -16.08 -19.83 -30.11
N ARG A 358 -15.40 -20.84 -30.63
CA ARG A 358 -15.78 -21.44 -31.92
C ARG A 358 -16.78 -22.57 -31.65
N GLN A 359 -17.99 -22.45 -32.19
CA GLN A 359 -19.05 -23.45 -32.09
C GLN A 359 -19.60 -23.73 -33.50
N ASP A 360 -19.73 -25.00 -33.87
CA ASP A 360 -20.27 -25.43 -35.17
C ASP A 360 -19.63 -24.73 -36.39
N GLY A 361 -18.31 -24.58 -36.37
CA GLY A 361 -17.54 -23.97 -37.46
C GLY A 361 -17.53 -22.43 -37.47
N ARG A 362 -18.37 -21.75 -36.67
CA ARG A 362 -18.47 -20.28 -36.62
C ARG A 362 -17.96 -19.71 -35.29
N TRP A 363 -17.53 -18.45 -35.31
CA TRP A 363 -17.18 -17.71 -34.10
C TRP A 363 -18.42 -17.11 -33.47
N MET A 364 -18.64 -17.48 -32.22
CA MET A 364 -19.76 -17.07 -31.39
C MET A 364 -19.25 -16.25 -30.22
N LEU A 365 -19.84 -15.08 -29.99
CA LEU A 365 -19.74 -14.32 -28.75
C LEU A 365 -20.95 -14.70 -27.90
N VAL A 366 -20.76 -15.20 -26.70
CA VAL A 366 -21.86 -15.58 -25.80
C VAL A 366 -21.55 -15.15 -24.37
N SER A 367 -22.55 -14.99 -23.53
CA SER A 367 -22.36 -14.75 -22.08
C SER A 367 -22.73 -15.98 -21.25
N LYS A 368 -21.97 -16.21 -20.19
CA LYS A 368 -22.26 -17.23 -19.17
C LYS A 368 -23.44 -16.85 -18.27
N ILE A 369 -23.68 -15.56 -18.05
CA ILE A 369 -24.75 -15.03 -17.18
C ILE A 369 -25.97 -14.64 -18.02
N HIS A 370 -25.77 -13.83 -19.05
CA HIS A 370 -26.83 -13.29 -19.89
C HIS A 370 -27.10 -14.21 -21.07
N LYS A 371 -28.00 -15.18 -20.90
CA LYS A 371 -28.32 -16.18 -21.94
C LYS A 371 -28.84 -15.58 -23.26
N GLU A 372 -29.44 -14.40 -23.19
CA GLU A 372 -29.95 -13.66 -24.35
C GLU A 372 -28.83 -12.96 -25.14
N LEU A 373 -27.66 -12.72 -24.54
CA LEU A 373 -26.52 -12.08 -25.18
C LEU A 373 -25.76 -13.07 -26.06
N GLN A 374 -25.95 -12.94 -27.37
CA GLN A 374 -25.32 -13.80 -28.38
C GLN A 374 -24.88 -12.96 -29.58
N GLY A 375 -23.68 -13.21 -30.08
CA GLY A 375 -23.12 -12.57 -31.25
C GLY A 375 -22.53 -13.58 -32.22
N THR A 376 -22.76 -13.40 -33.51
CA THR A 376 -22.16 -14.23 -34.57
C THR A 376 -21.25 -13.39 -35.45
N LEU A 377 -20.03 -13.88 -35.71
CA LEU A 377 -19.16 -13.27 -36.71
C LEU A 377 -19.79 -13.38 -38.10
N THR A 378 -19.87 -12.27 -38.82
CA THR A 378 -20.62 -12.18 -40.10
C THR A 378 -19.91 -12.86 -41.27
N SER A 379 -18.61 -13.12 -41.17
CA SER A 379 -17.85 -13.76 -42.24
C SER A 379 -18.16 -15.25 -42.37
N LEU A 380 -18.24 -15.73 -43.62
CA LEU A 380 -18.52 -17.12 -43.98
C LEU A 380 -17.24 -17.99 -44.12
N ASP A 381 -16.05 -17.39 -44.04
CA ASP A 381 -14.79 -18.12 -44.20
C ASP A 381 -14.35 -18.84 -42.91
N ASP A 382 -14.26 -20.17 -42.99
CA ASP A 382 -13.93 -21.06 -41.86
C ASP A 382 -12.52 -20.85 -41.25
N VAL A 383 -11.65 -20.06 -41.89
CA VAL A 383 -10.24 -19.90 -41.49
C VAL A 383 -10.00 -18.59 -40.74
N ILE A 384 -10.95 -17.66 -40.75
CA ILE A 384 -10.78 -16.33 -40.15
C ILE A 384 -10.82 -16.41 -38.63
N THR A 385 -9.87 -15.76 -37.96
CA THR A 385 -9.83 -15.62 -36.50
C THR A 385 -10.61 -14.36 -36.07
N PRO A 386 -11.14 -14.29 -34.84
CA PRO A 386 -11.91 -13.13 -34.38
C PRO A 386 -11.00 -11.91 -34.09
N LEU A 387 -9.68 -12.06 -34.26
CA LEU A 387 -8.69 -11.00 -34.05
C LEU A 387 -8.66 -10.05 -35.25
N GLY A 388 -8.60 -8.76 -34.97
CA GLY A 388 -8.63 -7.71 -35.99
C GLY A 388 -10.02 -7.09 -36.14
N ARG A 389 -10.22 -6.34 -37.23
CA ARG A 389 -11.49 -5.65 -37.48
C ARG A 389 -12.44 -6.58 -38.22
N HIS A 390 -13.54 -6.94 -37.57
CA HIS A 390 -14.59 -7.77 -38.14
C HIS A 390 -15.99 -7.25 -37.80
N SER A 391 -16.98 -7.64 -38.60
CA SER A 391 -18.39 -7.31 -38.35
C SER A 391 -19.07 -8.45 -37.58
N TRP A 392 -19.77 -8.11 -36.51
CA TRP A 392 -20.49 -9.05 -35.65
C TRP A 392 -21.98 -8.70 -35.65
N ASP A 393 -22.84 -9.71 -35.80
CA ASP A 393 -24.29 -9.60 -35.56
C ASP A 393 -24.57 -9.93 -34.10
N ILE A 394 -24.87 -8.93 -33.27
CA ILE A 394 -25.04 -9.04 -31.81
C ILE A 394 -26.52 -8.89 -31.44
N LYS A 395 -27.00 -9.78 -30.57
CA LYS A 395 -28.37 -9.83 -30.04
C LYS A 395 -28.36 -9.88 -28.52
N GLY A 396 -29.37 -9.28 -27.90
CA GLY A 396 -29.56 -9.30 -26.43
C GLY A 396 -28.61 -8.40 -25.64
N ASP A 397 -27.90 -7.49 -26.31
CA ASP A 397 -27.12 -6.44 -25.65
C ASP A 397 -27.99 -5.22 -25.30
N ARG A 398 -27.57 -4.44 -24.31
CA ARG A 398 -28.24 -3.18 -23.90
C ARG A 398 -28.05 -2.04 -24.90
N CYS A 399 -27.13 -2.20 -25.86
CA CYS A 399 -26.96 -1.29 -26.98
C CYS A 399 -28.12 -1.47 -27.98
N THR A 400 -29.28 -0.88 -27.71
CA THR A 400 -30.42 -0.85 -28.64
C THR A 400 -30.29 0.34 -29.59
N GLY A 401 -30.38 0.11 -30.90
CA GLY A 401 -29.96 1.06 -31.94
C GLY A 401 -30.71 2.41 -32.06
N ASN A 402 -30.04 3.31 -32.81
CA ASN A 402 -30.46 4.60 -33.39
C ASN A 402 -31.00 5.71 -32.48
N GLN A 403 -30.75 5.68 -31.17
CA GLN A 403 -31.11 6.81 -30.29
C GLN A 403 -29.93 7.70 -29.91
N ASP A 404 -28.69 7.19 -30.01
CA ASP A 404 -27.44 7.87 -29.66
C ASP A 404 -26.35 7.39 -30.66
N GLY A 405 -25.41 8.26 -31.03
CA GLY A 405 -24.39 8.10 -32.07
C GLY A 405 -23.34 7.03 -31.77
N THR A 406 -23.43 6.41 -30.59
CA THR A 406 -22.56 5.30 -30.19
C THR A 406 -22.79 3.99 -30.97
N CYS A 407 -23.89 3.89 -31.74
CA CYS A 407 -24.25 2.68 -32.49
C CYS A 407 -24.49 2.91 -34.00
N ILE A 408 -24.11 4.08 -34.53
CA ILE A 408 -24.13 4.33 -35.98
C ILE A 408 -22.80 3.92 -36.62
N ASN A 409 -22.83 3.68 -37.94
CA ASN A 409 -21.60 3.39 -38.68
C ASN A 409 -20.64 4.59 -38.55
N LYS A 410 -19.35 4.33 -38.31
CA LYS A 410 -18.33 5.37 -38.17
C LYS A 410 -18.26 6.33 -39.37
N GLU A 411 -18.64 5.88 -40.56
CA GLU A 411 -18.69 6.73 -41.76
C GLU A 411 -19.79 7.80 -41.70
N LEU A 412 -20.76 7.63 -40.81
CA LEU A 412 -21.90 8.52 -40.56
C LEU A 412 -21.71 9.35 -39.28
N PHE A 413 -20.53 9.31 -38.67
CA PHE A 413 -20.22 10.03 -37.44
C PHE A 413 -19.31 11.21 -37.79
N CYS A 414 -19.70 12.43 -37.43
CA CYS A 414 -19.02 13.67 -37.82
C CYS A 414 -18.99 13.90 -39.33
N ASP A 415 -20.10 13.58 -40.01
CA ASP A 415 -20.26 13.77 -41.45
C ASP A 415 -21.07 15.04 -41.81
N ASP A 416 -21.33 15.90 -40.81
CA ASP A 416 -22.20 17.08 -40.85
C ASP A 416 -23.69 16.75 -41.11
N ILE A 417 -24.10 15.48 -41.01
CA ILE A 417 -25.48 15.03 -41.21
C ILE A 417 -25.99 14.43 -39.91
N ILE A 418 -27.04 15.03 -39.34
CA ILE A 418 -27.73 14.46 -38.17
C ILE A 418 -28.40 13.14 -38.57
N ASN A 419 -27.81 12.02 -38.17
CA ASN A 419 -28.31 10.67 -38.34
C ASN A 419 -28.97 10.14 -37.06
N CYS A 420 -28.65 10.70 -35.89
CA CYS A 420 -29.26 10.35 -34.60
C CYS A 420 -30.30 11.40 -34.13
N PRO A 421 -31.45 10.99 -33.54
CA PRO A 421 -32.48 11.92 -33.05
C PRO A 421 -32.03 12.90 -31.96
N ASP A 422 -30.95 12.58 -31.23
CA ASP A 422 -30.37 13.39 -30.16
C ASP A 422 -29.16 14.24 -30.63
N GLU A 423 -28.79 14.16 -31.92
CA GLU A 423 -27.67 14.85 -32.57
C GLU A 423 -26.30 14.53 -31.94
N SER A 424 -26.21 13.42 -31.20
CA SER A 424 -25.01 12.99 -30.48
C SER A 424 -23.86 12.63 -31.41
N ASP A 425 -24.17 12.21 -32.64
CA ASP A 425 -23.26 11.91 -33.73
C ASP A 425 -22.46 13.12 -34.21
N GLU A 426 -23.01 14.33 -34.08
CA GLU A 426 -22.40 15.57 -34.58
C GLU A 426 -21.95 16.54 -33.46
N LYS A 427 -22.31 16.27 -32.20
CA LYS A 427 -22.05 17.19 -31.06
C LYS A 427 -20.62 17.17 -30.52
N GLN A 428 -19.85 16.11 -30.74
CA GLN A 428 -18.50 15.91 -30.18
C GLN A 428 -17.42 15.66 -31.25
N CYS A 429 -17.54 16.33 -32.38
CA CYS A 429 -16.62 16.18 -33.49
C CYS A 429 -15.40 17.09 -33.33
N SER A 430 -14.24 16.48 -33.10
CA SER A 430 -12.95 17.17 -33.14
C SER A 430 -12.11 16.66 -34.31
N LEU A 431 -11.42 17.57 -34.99
CA LEU A 431 -10.45 17.21 -36.01
C LEU A 431 -9.33 16.38 -35.38
N VAL A 432 -9.23 15.09 -35.75
CA VAL A 432 -8.16 14.21 -35.26
C VAL A 432 -6.84 14.67 -35.89
N GLN A 433 -6.05 15.42 -35.14
CA GLN A 433 -4.69 15.77 -35.53
C GLN A 433 -3.77 14.57 -35.24
N VAL A 434 -3.46 13.80 -36.28
CA VAL A 434 -2.39 12.80 -36.20
C VAL A 434 -1.07 13.57 -36.08
N PRO A 435 -0.30 13.45 -34.98
CA PRO A 435 0.94 14.19 -34.81
C PRO A 435 1.96 13.82 -35.89
N GLU A 436 2.75 14.79 -36.36
CA GLU A 436 3.94 14.49 -37.18
C GLU A 436 4.91 13.63 -36.36
N GLY A 437 5.08 12.36 -36.76
CA GLY A 437 5.89 11.38 -36.04
C GLY A 437 5.12 10.23 -35.37
N TYR A 438 3.85 10.01 -35.69
CA TYR A 438 3.12 8.81 -35.30
C TYR A 438 3.79 7.52 -35.88
N TYR A 439 4.67 6.89 -35.07
CA TYR A 439 5.30 5.59 -35.31
C TYR A 439 4.57 4.49 -34.53
N LYS A 440 4.43 3.31 -35.15
CA LYS A 440 3.55 2.22 -34.71
C LYS A 440 4.27 1.04 -34.00
N ASP A 441 5.47 1.25 -33.47
CA ASP A 441 6.21 0.24 -32.71
C ASP A 441 6.72 0.79 -31.38
N GLY A 442 6.40 0.06 -30.32
CA GLY A 442 6.66 0.40 -28.94
C GLY A 442 8.14 0.35 -28.56
N ASN A 443 8.54 1.34 -27.79
CA ASN A 443 9.40 1.13 -26.64
C ASN A 443 9.30 2.34 -25.72
N GLN A 444 8.36 2.30 -24.78
CA GLN A 444 8.55 2.96 -23.50
C GLN A 444 7.83 2.19 -22.41
N GLN A 445 8.65 1.79 -21.44
CA GLN A 445 8.27 1.02 -20.28
C GLN A 445 7.50 1.89 -19.27
N CYS A 446 6.57 1.23 -18.57
CA CYS A 446 6.04 1.56 -17.25
C CYS A 446 5.00 2.69 -17.16
N ASN A 447 4.20 2.62 -16.10
CA ASN A 447 3.23 3.61 -15.60
C ASN A 447 3.90 4.99 -15.35
N VAL A 448 4.31 5.68 -16.40
CA VAL A 448 5.00 6.97 -16.32
C VAL A 448 4.12 7.98 -17.01
N MET A 449 3.62 8.93 -16.22
CA MET A 449 3.03 10.16 -16.73
C MET A 449 4.05 10.79 -17.68
N ASN A 450 3.75 10.86 -18.97
CA ASN A 450 4.61 11.54 -19.94
C ASN A 450 4.90 12.95 -19.41
N GLU A 451 6.18 13.31 -19.30
CA GLU A 451 6.61 14.64 -18.87
C GLU A 451 6.26 15.02 -17.42
N CYS A 452 6.52 14.14 -16.44
CA CYS A 452 6.45 14.46 -14.99
C CYS A 452 7.12 15.79 -14.58
N ASP A 453 8.09 16.28 -15.36
CA ASP A 453 8.77 17.55 -15.14
C ASP A 453 7.90 18.78 -15.47
N LYS A 454 6.86 18.62 -16.29
CA LYS A 454 5.88 19.66 -16.59
C LYS A 454 4.77 19.77 -15.54
N LEU A 455 4.66 18.81 -14.63
CA LEU A 455 3.68 18.88 -13.54
C LEU A 455 4.05 20.05 -12.62
N TRP A 456 3.08 20.91 -12.35
CA TRP A 456 3.27 21.97 -11.36
C TRP A 456 3.52 21.34 -9.98
N LYS A 457 4.65 21.70 -9.36
CA LYS A 457 5.02 21.26 -8.01
C LYS A 457 5.02 22.48 -7.09
N PRO A 458 4.35 22.44 -5.94
CA PRO A 458 4.37 23.55 -5.01
C PRO A 458 5.79 23.78 -4.49
N GLN A 459 6.31 24.99 -4.68
CA GLN A 459 7.58 25.42 -4.09
C GLN A 459 7.30 25.92 -2.68
N ILE A 460 7.44 25.02 -1.69
CA ILE A 460 7.22 25.33 -0.28
C ILE A 460 8.38 26.20 0.22
N VAL A 461 8.04 27.38 0.71
CA VAL A 461 8.95 28.32 1.36
C VAL A 461 8.66 28.30 2.84
N VAL A 462 9.69 28.06 3.64
CA VAL A 462 9.60 28.05 5.10
C VAL A 462 10.31 29.27 5.66
N THR A 463 9.63 30.00 6.54
CA THR A 463 10.20 31.07 7.36
C THR A 463 10.16 30.69 8.83
N ASP A 464 11.15 31.13 9.60
CA ASP A 464 11.18 30.91 11.04
C ASP A 464 10.50 32.05 11.82
N GLY A 465 10.46 31.93 13.16
CA GLY A 465 9.87 32.94 14.04
C GLY A 465 10.57 34.31 14.03
N THR A 466 11.70 34.45 13.33
CA THR A 466 12.37 35.74 13.09
C THR A 466 12.04 36.34 11.72
N ASN A 467 11.16 35.68 10.96
CA ASN A 467 10.89 35.93 9.54
C ASN A 467 12.11 35.71 8.63
N SER A 468 13.09 34.92 9.08
CA SER A 468 14.24 34.55 8.27
C SER A 468 13.88 33.35 7.38
N LEU A 469 14.39 33.34 6.15
CA LEU A 469 14.21 32.20 5.24
C LEU A 469 14.99 30.99 5.77
N VAL A 470 14.30 29.86 5.82
CA VAL A 470 14.87 28.62 6.32
C VAL A 470 15.41 27.78 5.17
N GLN A 471 16.64 27.31 5.31
CA GLN A 471 17.23 26.41 4.33
C GLN A 471 16.68 24.99 4.52
N VAL A 472 15.95 24.50 3.51
CA VAL A 472 15.44 23.13 3.48
C VAL A 472 16.39 22.26 2.68
N VAL A 473 16.99 21.25 3.33
CA VAL A 473 17.81 20.25 2.64
C VAL A 473 16.92 19.06 2.31
N SER A 474 16.42 19.03 1.08
CA SER A 474 15.59 17.93 0.60
C SER A 474 16.42 16.67 0.34
N GLN A 475 15.94 15.53 0.82
CA GLN A 475 16.61 14.22 0.63
C GLN A 475 15.86 13.36 -0.38
N VAL A 476 14.52 13.35 -0.34
CA VAL A 476 13.67 12.57 -1.24
C VAL A 476 12.39 13.33 -1.52
N ASN A 477 12.00 13.37 -2.80
CA ASN A 477 10.73 13.93 -3.26
C ASN A 477 10.02 12.86 -4.09
N SER A 478 8.75 12.59 -3.79
CA SER A 478 7.92 11.69 -4.58
C SER A 478 6.61 12.39 -4.95
N VAL A 479 6.14 12.12 -6.17
CA VAL A 479 4.80 12.51 -6.63
C VAL A 479 4.11 11.23 -7.05
N TYR A 480 2.91 11.01 -6.55
CA TYR A 480 2.06 9.90 -6.97
C TYR A 480 0.61 10.35 -7.10
N ILE A 481 -0.15 9.58 -7.86
CA ILE A 481 -1.55 9.86 -8.19
C ILE A 481 -2.38 8.74 -7.59
N THR A 482 -3.38 9.09 -6.78
CA THR A 482 -4.37 8.14 -6.31
C THR A 482 -5.49 8.04 -7.34
N ARG A 483 -5.81 6.83 -7.79
CA ARG A 483 -6.85 6.57 -8.79
C ARG A 483 -8.20 6.44 -8.09
N ASP A 484 -8.81 7.58 -7.77
CA ASP A 484 -10.07 7.64 -7.02
C ASP A 484 -11.31 7.51 -7.94
N SER A 485 -11.12 7.52 -9.27
CA SER A 485 -12.21 7.54 -10.26
C SER A 485 -12.16 6.37 -11.25
N MET A 486 -13.30 6.09 -11.87
CA MET A 486 -13.38 5.18 -13.02
C MET A 486 -12.67 5.79 -14.23
N PRO A 487 -12.07 4.97 -15.11
CA PRO A 487 -11.46 5.47 -16.34
C PRO A 487 -12.51 6.15 -17.22
N LEU A 488 -12.08 7.21 -17.91
CA LEU A 488 -12.84 7.88 -18.95
C LEU A 488 -13.22 6.90 -20.06
N ALA A 489 -14.36 7.16 -20.71
CA ALA A 489 -14.80 6.37 -21.84
C ALA A 489 -13.74 6.37 -22.95
N ASP A 490 -13.49 5.20 -23.52
CA ASP A 490 -12.64 5.05 -24.70
C ASP A 490 -13.18 5.94 -25.82
N ALA A 491 -12.29 6.64 -26.49
CA ALA A 491 -12.63 7.40 -27.68
C ALA A 491 -11.95 6.78 -28.90
N ASP A 492 -12.72 6.64 -29.98
CA ASP A 492 -12.30 5.99 -31.23
C ASP A 492 -11.24 6.78 -32.03
N ASP A 493 -10.88 7.97 -31.55
CA ASP A 493 -9.79 8.82 -32.03
C ASP A 493 -8.43 8.43 -31.44
N ARG A 494 -8.41 7.63 -30.36
CA ARG A 494 -7.20 7.27 -29.62
C ARG A 494 -6.76 5.84 -29.90
N ILE A 495 -5.53 5.73 -30.40
CA ILE A 495 -4.99 4.46 -30.88
C ILE A 495 -4.25 3.73 -29.74
N ASP A 496 -3.73 4.46 -28.76
CA ASP A 496 -2.98 3.94 -27.62
C ASP A 496 -3.86 3.09 -26.68
N GLU A 497 -3.35 1.94 -26.24
CA GLU A 497 -4.02 1.05 -25.28
C GLU A 497 -3.79 1.51 -23.83
N ILE A 498 -4.26 2.72 -23.52
CA ILE A 498 -4.10 3.34 -22.19
C ILE A 498 -5.46 3.68 -21.57
N GLU A 499 -5.58 3.45 -20.27
CA GLU A 499 -6.72 3.93 -19.49
C GLU A 499 -6.46 5.38 -19.07
N LEU A 500 -7.37 6.28 -19.45
CA LEU A 500 -7.29 7.69 -19.10
C LEU A 500 -8.21 7.98 -17.95
N TYR A 501 -7.75 8.80 -17.01
CA TYR A 501 -8.51 9.17 -15.82
C TYR A 501 -8.68 10.68 -15.77
N ALA A 502 -9.84 11.14 -15.30
CA ALA A 502 -10.13 12.58 -15.24
C ALA A 502 -9.30 13.24 -14.13
N GLY A 503 -8.37 14.13 -14.46
CA GLY A 503 -7.50 14.76 -13.44
C GLY A 503 -8.21 15.52 -12.32
N ARG A 504 -9.48 15.93 -12.51
CA ARG A 504 -10.31 16.56 -11.47
C ARG A 504 -10.70 15.59 -10.36
N ASP A 505 -10.89 14.32 -10.72
CA ASP A 505 -11.45 13.29 -9.84
C ASP A 505 -10.36 12.34 -9.30
N ASN A 506 -9.09 12.64 -9.55
CA ASN A 506 -7.96 11.86 -9.05
C ASN A 506 -6.98 12.77 -8.32
N THR A 507 -6.63 12.42 -7.09
CA THR A 507 -5.84 13.29 -6.23
C THR A 507 -4.34 13.18 -6.52
N LEU A 508 -3.67 14.31 -6.68
CA LEU A 508 -2.20 14.38 -6.77
C LEU A 508 -1.60 14.53 -5.37
N THR A 509 -0.71 13.62 -5.00
CA THR A 509 0.01 13.67 -3.72
C THR A 509 1.48 13.97 -3.97
N TYR A 510 1.98 15.03 -3.34
CA TYR A 510 3.39 15.39 -3.32
C TYR A 510 3.94 15.22 -1.91
N GLU A 511 4.94 14.35 -1.77
CA GLU A 511 5.61 14.07 -0.51
C GLU A 511 7.08 14.50 -0.58
N GLN A 512 7.52 15.21 0.47
CA GLN A 512 8.87 15.72 0.58
C GLN A 512 9.45 15.35 1.94
N LYS A 513 10.58 14.66 1.92
CA LYS A 513 11.38 14.36 3.11
C LYS A 513 12.66 15.20 3.10
N GLY A 514 12.87 15.97 4.16
CA GLY A 514 14.04 16.82 4.28
C GLY A 514 14.35 17.19 5.72
N THR A 515 15.55 17.75 5.91
CA THR A 515 15.98 18.31 7.19
C THR A 515 15.86 19.82 7.14
N LEU A 516 15.24 20.39 8.17
CA LEU A 516 15.00 21.82 8.31
C LEU A 516 15.79 22.38 9.49
N THR A 517 16.59 23.42 9.24
CA THR A 517 17.35 24.12 10.28
C THR A 517 16.86 25.55 10.40
N ALA A 518 16.14 25.86 11.47
CA ALA A 518 15.49 27.16 11.66
C ALA A 518 15.91 27.83 12.98
N LEU A 519 15.84 29.16 13.02
CA LEU A 519 16.15 29.92 14.23
C LEU A 519 14.90 30.06 15.09
N CYS A 520 15.04 29.78 16.38
CA CYS A 520 13.96 29.96 17.36
C CYS A 520 14.32 31.09 18.33
N ASN A 521 13.39 32.03 18.50
CA ASN A 521 13.58 33.15 19.42
C ASN A 521 13.12 32.77 20.85
N LEU A 522 14.08 32.53 21.74
CA LEU A 522 13.81 32.05 23.09
C LEU A 522 13.67 33.20 24.10
N GLN A 523 12.67 33.11 24.98
CA GLN A 523 12.44 34.03 26.09
C GLN A 523 12.93 33.45 27.42
N LEU A 524 14.18 33.72 27.79
CA LEU A 524 14.89 33.02 28.88
C LEU A 524 14.71 33.66 30.27
N VAL A 525 13.76 34.57 30.44
CA VAL A 525 13.58 35.33 31.72
C VAL A 525 13.38 34.38 32.91
N TYR A 526 12.55 33.35 32.74
CA TYR A 526 12.23 32.36 33.78
C TYR A 526 13.11 31.11 33.76
N TYR A 527 14.24 31.14 33.04
CA TYR A 527 15.13 30.00 32.92
C TYR A 527 15.66 29.52 34.28
N PRO A 528 15.64 28.20 34.60
CA PRO A 528 15.34 27.06 33.73
C PRO A 528 13.89 26.51 33.81
N PHE A 529 12.94 27.23 34.42
CA PHE A 529 11.54 26.78 34.60
C PHE A 529 10.60 27.26 33.48
N ASP A 530 11.18 27.77 32.41
CA ASP A 530 10.54 28.37 31.26
C ASP A 530 9.93 27.34 30.30
N THR A 531 9.00 27.84 29.48
CA THR A 531 8.41 27.14 28.36
C THR A 531 8.59 28.03 27.14
N GLN A 532 9.12 27.45 26.07
CA GLN A 532 9.49 28.13 24.83
C GLN A 532 8.57 27.69 23.71
N THR A 533 8.22 28.60 22.81
CA THR A 533 7.42 28.27 21.63
C THR A 533 8.26 28.59 20.41
N CYS A 534 8.57 27.55 19.63
CA CYS A 534 9.28 27.70 18.36
C CYS A 534 8.28 27.64 17.21
N THR A 535 8.26 28.68 16.39
CA THR A 535 7.27 28.88 15.33
C THR A 535 7.93 28.79 13.96
N PHE A 536 7.29 28.09 13.03
CA PHE A 536 7.70 28.02 11.62
C PHE A 536 6.49 28.25 10.72
N ILE A 537 6.66 29.01 9.65
CA ILE A 537 5.58 29.35 8.73
C ILE A 537 5.88 28.74 7.37
N PHE A 538 4.96 27.92 6.89
CA PHE A 538 4.97 27.31 5.58
C PHE A 538 4.09 28.13 4.63
N SER A 539 4.68 28.53 3.51
CA SER A 539 4.02 29.32 2.47
C SER A 539 4.37 28.77 1.08
N VAL A 540 3.57 29.09 0.06
CA VAL A 540 3.85 28.70 -1.33
C VAL A 540 3.97 29.97 -2.16
N ASN A 541 5.18 30.26 -2.63
CA ASN A 541 5.49 31.53 -3.29
C ASN A 541 4.72 31.74 -4.61
N THR A 542 4.30 30.66 -5.26
CA THR A 542 3.60 30.68 -6.56
C THR A 542 2.08 30.68 -6.44
N LEU A 543 1.53 30.61 -5.21
CA LEU A 543 0.10 30.45 -4.99
C LEU A 543 -0.60 31.81 -4.84
N SER A 544 -1.26 32.24 -5.92
CA SER A 544 -2.20 33.37 -5.88
C SER A 544 -3.55 32.93 -5.29
N PRO A 545 -4.30 33.81 -4.59
CA PRO A 545 -5.64 33.49 -4.08
C PRO A 545 -6.63 33.05 -5.19
N SER A 546 -6.35 33.41 -6.45
CA SER A 546 -7.12 33.00 -7.62
C SER A 546 -6.82 31.57 -8.10
N HIS A 547 -5.68 30.99 -7.72
CA HIS A 547 -5.23 29.68 -8.21
C HIS A 547 -5.41 28.55 -7.18
N GLY A 548 -5.49 28.87 -5.89
CA GLY A 548 -5.78 27.88 -4.86
C GLY A 548 -5.57 28.38 -3.43
N THR A 549 -5.90 27.53 -2.47
CA THR A 549 -5.75 27.81 -1.03
C THR A 549 -5.00 26.69 -0.34
N LEU A 550 -4.08 27.04 0.56
CA LEU A 550 -3.43 26.08 1.43
C LEU A 550 -4.34 25.78 2.63
N ARG A 551 -4.56 24.50 2.93
CA ARG A 551 -5.38 24.04 4.05
C ARG A 551 -4.66 22.92 4.79
N LYS A 552 -4.79 22.86 6.11
CA LYS A 552 -4.26 21.72 6.87
C LYS A 552 -5.17 20.50 6.70
N LYS A 553 -4.57 19.32 6.56
CA LYS A 553 -5.28 18.04 6.62
C LYS A 553 -5.33 17.58 8.07
N GLU A 554 -6.54 17.37 8.61
CA GLU A 554 -6.75 16.90 10.00
C GLU A 554 -5.99 17.72 11.06
N GLN A 555 -5.13 17.07 11.87
CA GLN A 555 -4.30 17.72 12.90
C GLN A 555 -3.12 18.52 12.29
N GLY A 556 -2.77 18.28 11.03
CA GLY A 556 -1.77 19.00 10.24
C GLY A 556 -0.32 18.66 10.57
N VAL A 557 0.04 18.67 11.86
CA VAL A 557 1.40 18.36 12.33
C VAL A 557 1.35 17.20 13.33
N ILE A 558 2.23 16.22 13.14
CA ILE A 558 2.38 15.06 14.02
C ILE A 558 3.87 14.89 14.32
N PHE A 559 4.21 14.72 15.60
CA PHE A 559 5.58 14.44 16.01
C PHE A 559 5.83 12.94 16.15
N GLU A 560 6.58 12.37 15.21
CA GLU A 560 6.96 10.96 15.18
C GLU A 560 8.31 10.74 15.88
N GLY A 561 8.30 10.62 17.21
CA GLY A 561 9.53 10.36 17.96
C GLY A 561 9.38 10.46 19.49
N GLU A 562 10.50 10.29 20.19
CA GLU A 562 10.51 10.48 21.64
C GLU A 562 10.34 11.97 21.98
N ARG A 563 9.24 12.30 22.66
CA ARG A 563 8.92 13.68 23.08
C ARG A 563 9.90 14.26 24.10
N ARG A 564 10.75 13.43 24.70
CA ARG A 564 11.79 13.84 25.64
C ARG A 564 13.11 13.98 24.89
N LEU A 565 13.49 15.22 24.59
CA LEU A 565 14.79 15.57 24.03
C LEU A 565 15.85 15.65 25.14
N LEU A 566 17.10 15.94 24.76
CA LEU A 566 18.23 16.03 25.70
C LEU A 566 18.04 17.13 26.76
N GLU A 567 17.65 18.34 26.31
CA GLU A 567 17.49 19.52 27.19
C GLU A 567 16.04 19.92 27.39
N TYR A 568 15.16 19.58 26.44
CA TYR A 568 13.76 19.98 26.41
C TYR A 568 12.82 18.78 26.34
N ARG A 569 11.56 19.01 26.68
CA ARG A 569 10.45 18.10 26.39
C ARG A 569 9.47 18.81 25.48
N LEU A 570 9.10 18.19 24.36
CA LEU A 570 7.98 18.63 23.54
C LEU A 570 6.68 18.39 24.32
N MET A 571 5.94 19.47 24.58
CA MET A 571 4.67 19.43 25.28
C MET A 571 3.53 19.26 24.29
N ASN A 572 3.43 20.19 23.35
CA ASN A 572 2.38 20.24 22.33
C ASN A 572 2.96 20.70 20.98
N GLU A 573 2.33 20.21 19.92
CA GLU A 573 2.52 20.60 18.53
C GLU A 573 1.18 21.08 17.97
N SER A 574 1.17 22.20 17.24
CA SER A 574 -0.06 22.70 16.62
C SER A 574 0.20 23.38 15.29
N MET A 575 -0.71 23.17 14.34
CA MET A 575 -0.71 23.86 13.05
C MET A 575 -1.96 24.74 12.90
N THR A 576 -1.75 26.03 12.64
CA THR A 576 -2.80 27.06 12.49
C THR A 576 -2.71 27.74 11.14
N GLU A 577 -3.86 28.04 10.55
CA GLU A 577 -3.95 28.77 9.27
C GLU A 577 -3.91 30.28 9.55
N ILE A 578 -2.96 30.98 8.92
CA ILE A 578 -2.82 32.42 9.01
C ILE A 578 -3.08 33.05 7.63
N ILE A 579 -3.74 34.20 7.62
CA ILE A 579 -4.07 34.92 6.38
C ILE A 579 -3.15 36.12 6.29
N ASN A 580 -2.36 36.18 5.22
CA ASN A 580 -1.48 37.31 4.92
C ASN A 580 -1.74 37.79 3.49
N GLU A 581 -2.17 39.05 3.34
CA GLU A 581 -2.46 39.68 2.04
C GLU A 581 -3.37 38.83 1.10
N GLY A 582 -4.31 38.09 1.68
CA GLY A 582 -5.25 37.23 0.94
C GLY A 582 -4.72 35.82 0.63
N THR A 583 -3.43 35.54 0.88
CA THR A 583 -2.85 34.19 0.80
C THR A 583 -2.92 33.51 2.17
N ILE A 584 -3.29 32.22 2.19
CA ILE A 584 -3.31 31.40 3.41
C ILE A 584 -1.93 30.75 3.55
N MET A 585 -1.28 30.98 4.69
CA MET A 585 -0.03 30.32 5.09
C MET A 585 -0.31 29.41 6.31
N LEU A 586 0.54 28.41 6.53
CA LEU A 586 0.40 27.48 7.65
C LEU A 586 1.49 27.75 8.68
N GLN A 587 1.09 28.15 9.89
CA GLN A 587 2.00 28.32 11.01
C GLN A 587 2.03 27.05 11.86
N VAL A 588 3.22 26.55 12.17
CA VAL A 588 3.48 25.41 13.04
C VAL A 588 4.17 25.90 14.31
N ASP A 589 3.56 25.61 15.45
CA ASP A 589 4.08 25.98 16.77
C ASP A 589 4.46 24.71 17.54
N LEU A 590 5.71 24.67 18.00
CA LEU A 590 6.24 23.63 18.88
C LEU A 590 6.46 24.20 20.28
N VAL A 591 5.71 23.68 21.25
CA VAL A 591 5.81 24.10 22.66
C VAL A 591 6.82 23.21 23.37
N LEU A 592 7.98 23.76 23.70
CA LEU A 592 9.10 23.09 24.34
C LEU A 592 9.23 23.52 25.80
N ARG A 593 9.34 22.55 26.71
CA ARG A 593 9.56 22.82 28.14
C ARG A 593 10.95 22.38 28.57
N ASN A 594 11.67 23.26 29.27
CA ASN A 594 13.01 22.94 29.78
C ASN A 594 13.00 21.82 30.84
N LEU A 595 14.01 20.94 30.80
CA LEU A 595 14.21 19.88 31.78
C LEU A 595 14.91 20.39 33.05
N TRP A 596 14.19 21.21 33.83
CA TRP A 596 14.69 21.89 35.03
C TRP A 596 15.32 20.99 36.12
N ARG A 597 14.99 19.69 36.16
CA ARG A 597 15.45 18.76 37.21
C ARG A 597 16.97 18.68 37.30
N TYR A 598 17.65 18.74 36.17
CA TYR A 598 19.11 18.74 36.11
C TYR A 598 19.68 19.94 36.87
N TYR A 599 19.17 21.15 36.58
CA TYR A 599 19.60 22.39 37.22
C TYR A 599 19.34 22.40 38.73
N ILE A 600 18.26 21.79 39.21
CA ILE A 600 18.03 21.69 40.66
C ILE A 600 19.15 20.90 41.34
N ALA A 601 19.54 19.76 40.79
CA ALA A 601 20.57 18.92 41.38
C ALA A 601 21.98 19.52 41.30
N THR A 602 22.32 20.16 40.17
CA THR A 602 23.70 20.61 39.90
C THR A 602 23.97 22.07 40.24
N ALA A 603 22.94 22.93 40.27
CA ALA A 603 23.09 24.37 40.56
C ALA A 603 22.40 24.77 41.87
N PHE A 604 21.10 24.49 42.03
CA PHE A 604 20.34 24.98 43.19
C PHE A 604 20.75 24.28 44.50
N VAL A 605 20.83 22.95 44.52
CA VAL A 605 21.19 22.21 45.75
C VAL A 605 22.59 22.58 46.26
N PRO A 606 23.66 22.57 45.45
CA PRO A 606 24.99 22.94 45.92
C PRO A 606 25.10 24.40 46.37
N SER A 607 24.43 25.33 45.68
CA SER A 607 24.44 26.75 46.06
C SER A 607 23.73 27.02 47.39
N ILE A 608 22.63 26.31 47.68
CA ILE A 608 21.97 26.36 48.99
C ILE A 608 22.88 25.78 50.08
N MET A 609 23.56 24.65 49.81
CA MET A 609 24.49 24.05 50.77
C MET A 609 25.64 24.99 51.11
N LEU A 610 26.20 25.70 50.13
CA LEU A 610 27.25 26.70 50.35
C LEU A 610 26.74 27.89 51.18
N ALA A 611 25.54 28.38 50.90
CA ALA A 611 24.92 29.43 51.71
C ALA A 611 24.66 28.96 53.15
N ALA A 612 24.23 27.71 53.34
CA ALA A 612 24.05 27.12 54.66
C ALA A 612 25.38 27.01 55.43
N ILE A 613 26.47 26.59 54.77
CA ILE A 613 27.82 26.57 55.36
C ILE A 613 28.26 27.97 55.79
N ALA A 614 28.00 28.99 54.97
CA ALA A 614 28.27 30.38 55.33
C ALA A 614 27.46 30.81 56.57
N CYS A 615 26.17 30.45 56.67
CA CYS A 615 25.36 30.72 57.86
C CYS A 615 25.86 29.98 59.12
N LEU A 616 26.37 28.76 58.98
CA LEU A 616 26.90 27.98 60.09
C LEU A 616 28.14 28.63 60.74
N THR A 617 28.82 29.56 60.06
CA THR A 617 29.94 30.30 60.65
C THR A 617 29.56 31.11 61.89
N PHE A 618 28.29 31.50 62.04
CA PHE A 618 27.80 32.17 63.24
C PHE A 618 27.82 31.28 64.49
N TYR A 619 27.82 29.95 64.32
CA TYR A 619 27.84 28.98 65.43
C TYR A 619 29.24 28.62 65.93
N PHE A 620 30.30 29.04 65.25
CA PHE A 620 31.66 28.83 65.76
C PHE A 620 31.88 29.54 67.11
N ASP A 621 33.00 29.30 67.79
CA ASP A 621 33.33 30.12 68.96
C ASP A 621 33.60 31.57 68.50
N VAL A 622 33.06 32.56 69.22
CA VAL A 622 33.30 34.00 68.98
C VAL A 622 34.78 34.34 69.07
N ASN A 623 35.58 33.45 69.67
CA ASN A 623 37.00 33.62 69.80
C ASN A 623 37.80 33.41 68.50
N ASP A 624 37.30 32.60 67.56
CA ASP A 624 38.02 32.16 66.37
C ASP A 624 37.61 32.92 65.11
N PHE A 625 37.95 34.21 65.05
CA PHE A 625 37.59 35.08 63.92
C PHE A 625 38.19 34.61 62.59
N THR A 626 39.45 34.15 62.60
CA THR A 626 40.18 33.73 61.39
C THR A 626 39.44 32.61 60.65
N ASP A 627 39.00 31.58 61.37
CA ASP A 627 38.34 30.43 60.74
C ASP A 627 36.95 30.82 60.20
N ARG A 628 36.20 31.64 60.96
CA ARG A 628 34.89 32.16 60.55
C ARG A 628 34.96 32.94 59.24
N ILE A 629 35.87 33.92 59.16
CA ILE A 629 35.97 34.78 57.98
C ILE A 629 36.53 34.02 56.77
N MET A 630 37.45 33.07 56.98
CA MET A 630 37.99 32.24 55.91
C MET A 630 36.92 31.34 55.28
N VAL A 631 36.06 30.70 56.08
CA VAL A 631 34.95 29.88 55.57
C VAL A 631 33.94 30.73 54.80
N ALA A 632 33.58 31.91 55.30
CA ALA A 632 32.63 32.80 54.62
C ALA A 632 33.19 33.36 53.29
N LEU A 633 34.46 33.77 53.25
CA LEU A 633 35.13 34.26 52.04
C LEU A 633 35.29 33.15 50.98
N THR A 634 35.66 31.94 51.39
CA THR A 634 35.77 30.79 50.48
C THR A 634 34.42 30.39 49.92
N ALA A 635 33.35 30.37 50.73
CA ALA A 635 31.99 30.12 50.25
C ALA A 635 31.54 31.17 49.22
N MET A 636 31.85 32.45 49.44
CA MET A 636 31.56 33.53 48.47
C MET A 636 32.30 33.32 47.15
N LEU A 637 33.60 32.95 47.20
CA LEU A 637 34.40 32.69 46.02
C LEU A 637 33.84 31.51 45.20
N VAL A 638 33.45 30.41 45.86
CA VAL A 638 32.87 29.24 45.19
C VAL A 638 31.52 29.59 44.57
N LEU A 639 30.66 30.36 45.26
CA LEU A 639 29.40 30.83 44.68
C LEU A 639 29.60 31.72 43.45
N ALA A 640 30.59 32.62 43.46
CA ALA A 640 30.94 33.44 42.31
C ALA A 640 31.48 32.61 41.13
N ALA A 641 32.25 31.56 41.42
CA ALA A 641 32.72 30.61 40.42
C ALA A 641 31.55 29.82 39.79
N PHE A 642 30.62 29.32 40.60
CA PHE A 642 29.41 28.62 40.10
C PHE A 642 28.49 29.52 39.29
N PHE A 643 28.33 30.79 39.68
CA PHE A 643 27.60 31.77 38.88
C PHE A 643 28.22 31.92 37.48
N THR A 644 29.54 32.08 37.41
CA THR A 644 30.26 32.22 36.13
C THR A 644 30.18 30.95 35.29
N GLN A 645 30.36 29.78 35.91
CA GLN A 645 30.26 28.48 35.24
C GLN A 645 28.87 28.29 34.63
N THR A 646 27.82 28.50 35.42
CA THR A 646 26.43 28.34 34.98
C THR A 646 26.10 29.33 33.86
N SER A 647 26.50 30.60 34.01
CA SER A 647 26.27 31.64 33.00
C SER A 647 27.01 31.37 31.68
N ASN A 648 28.11 30.61 31.68
CA ASN A 648 28.84 30.26 30.45
C ASN A 648 28.21 29.07 29.71
N THR A 649 27.45 28.21 30.40
CA THR A 649 26.76 27.07 29.78
C THR A 649 25.41 27.43 29.15
N ILE A 650 24.87 28.61 29.48
CA ILE A 650 23.55 29.08 29.02
C ILE A 650 23.78 30.22 28.01
N PRO A 651 22.90 30.39 26.99
CA PRO A 651 23.01 31.50 26.07
C PRO A 651 23.09 32.86 26.79
N LYS A 652 24.01 33.72 26.31
CA LYS A 652 24.19 35.07 26.87
C LYS A 652 22.99 35.94 26.49
N THR A 653 22.39 36.56 27.49
CA THR A 653 21.26 37.48 27.35
C THR A 653 21.64 38.86 27.86
N ALA A 654 21.05 39.92 27.31
CA ALA A 654 21.22 41.28 27.82
C ALA A 654 20.43 41.55 29.11
N TYR A 655 19.39 40.74 29.37
CA TYR A 655 18.56 40.79 30.56
C TYR A 655 18.94 39.68 31.55
N LEU A 656 18.59 39.89 32.83
CA LEU A 656 18.80 38.92 33.90
C LEU A 656 17.82 37.75 33.80
N LYS A 657 18.35 36.53 33.93
CA LYS A 657 17.57 35.29 34.02
C LYS A 657 17.28 34.98 35.50
N LEU A 658 16.23 34.19 35.78
CA LEU A 658 15.90 33.79 37.14
C LEU A 658 17.09 33.13 37.87
N ILE A 659 17.85 32.28 37.19
CA ILE A 659 19.06 31.67 37.74
C ILE A 659 20.17 32.68 38.07
N ASP A 660 20.28 33.77 37.30
CA ASP A 660 21.25 34.84 37.57
C ASP A 660 20.86 35.59 38.85
N VAL A 661 19.57 35.93 38.98
CA VAL A 661 19.01 36.56 40.18
C VAL A 661 19.20 35.67 41.41
N TRP A 662 19.00 34.36 41.29
CA TRP A 662 19.23 33.39 42.36
C TRP A 662 20.65 33.45 42.92
N TYR A 663 21.66 33.36 42.05
CA TYR A 663 23.06 33.44 42.47
C TYR A 663 23.42 34.81 43.04
N LEU A 664 22.94 35.91 42.44
CA LEU A 664 23.17 37.26 42.97
C LEU A 664 22.63 37.42 44.39
N VAL A 665 21.42 36.92 44.66
CA VAL A 665 20.82 36.95 46.00
C VAL A 665 21.68 36.16 47.01
N LEU A 666 22.16 34.97 46.66
CA LEU A 666 23.02 34.18 47.53
C LEU A 666 24.38 34.83 47.78
N ILE A 667 25.00 35.42 46.76
CA ILE A 667 26.27 36.14 46.90
C ILE A 667 26.10 37.36 47.80
N CYS A 668 25.04 38.16 47.60
CA CYS A 668 24.71 39.28 48.48
C CYS A 668 24.44 38.83 49.92
N HIS A 669 23.78 37.68 50.09
CA HIS A 669 23.53 37.10 51.42
C HIS A 669 24.83 36.72 52.13
N VAL A 670 25.74 36.01 51.47
CA VAL A 670 27.05 35.66 52.06
C VAL A 670 27.90 36.90 52.32
N PHE A 671 27.84 37.91 51.45
CA PHE A 671 28.48 39.20 51.69
C PHE A 671 27.96 39.88 52.98
N ALA A 672 26.64 39.86 53.21
CA ALA A 672 26.05 40.38 54.44
C ALA A 672 26.52 39.61 55.70
N ILE A 673 26.72 38.29 55.58
CA ILE A 673 27.31 37.47 56.65
C ILE A 673 28.74 37.94 56.95
N ILE A 674 29.58 38.15 55.93
CA ILE A 674 30.96 38.63 56.09
C ILE A 674 30.98 39.98 56.82
N VAL A 675 30.13 40.93 56.39
CA VAL A 675 30.01 42.24 57.05
C VAL A 675 29.60 42.09 58.51
N SER A 676 28.67 41.19 58.80
CA SER A 676 28.21 40.90 60.17
C SER A 676 29.33 40.31 61.03
N LEU A 677 30.13 39.38 60.49
CA LEU A 677 31.28 38.79 61.20
C LEU A 677 32.34 39.85 61.55
N VAL A 678 32.67 40.76 60.61
CA VAL A 678 33.60 41.87 60.84
C VAL A 678 33.05 42.82 61.91
N TYR A 679 31.75 43.10 61.89
CA TYR A 679 31.10 43.94 62.89
C TYR A 679 31.16 43.33 64.30
N VAL A 680 30.89 42.03 64.42
CA VAL A 680 30.96 41.29 65.70
C VAL A 680 32.38 41.30 66.27
N GLU A 681 33.40 41.10 65.44
CA GLU A 681 34.80 41.15 65.90
C GLU A 681 35.21 42.54 66.37
N ASN A 682 34.79 43.59 65.66
CA ASN A 682 35.02 44.98 66.09
C ASN A 682 34.38 45.27 67.46
N LEU A 683 33.14 44.80 67.69
CA LEU A 683 32.49 44.93 69.01
C LEU A 683 33.25 44.16 70.10
N ARG A 684 33.72 42.95 69.80
CA ARG A 684 34.52 42.13 70.73
C ARG A 684 35.82 42.82 71.12
N LEU A 685 36.57 43.37 70.16
CA LEU A 685 37.80 44.11 70.42
C LEU A 685 37.56 45.34 71.32
N ARG A 686 36.47 46.08 71.08
CA ARG A 686 36.06 47.21 71.94
C ARG A 686 35.72 46.77 73.36
N TYR A 687 34.99 45.66 73.52
CA TYR A 687 34.68 45.12 74.84
C TYR A 687 35.94 44.70 75.60
N LYS A 688 36.87 43.98 74.93
CA LYS A 688 38.13 43.54 75.52
C LYS A 688 39.00 44.72 76.02
N LEU A 689 39.05 45.81 75.25
CA LEU A 689 39.73 47.06 75.63
C LEU A 689 39.11 47.68 76.89
N ASN A 690 37.77 47.71 77.00
CA ASN A 690 37.08 48.27 78.16
C ASN A 690 37.22 47.42 79.44
N THR A 691 37.34 46.09 79.33
CA THR A 691 37.59 45.21 80.49
C THR A 691 39.04 45.22 80.98
N HIS A 692 40.03 45.52 80.14
CA HIS A 692 41.44 45.59 80.54
C HIS A 692 41.84 46.93 81.18
N SER A 693 40.99 47.96 81.12
CA SER A 693 41.25 49.26 81.76
C SER A 693 40.97 49.31 83.27
N GLU A 694 40.50 48.24 83.92
CA GLU A 694 40.12 48.28 85.35
C GLU A 694 41.13 47.70 86.38
N ILE A 695 42.25 47.04 86.05
CA ILE A 695 43.27 46.59 87.05
C ILE A 695 44.68 46.53 86.41
N PRO A 696 45.80 47.07 86.98
CA PRO A 696 46.09 47.44 88.38
C PRO A 696 46.71 48.84 88.64
N LEU A 697 46.41 49.45 89.80
CA LEU A 697 47.26 50.48 90.42
C LEU A 697 47.21 50.37 91.97
N MET A 698 47.77 49.28 92.50
CA MET A 698 48.25 49.25 93.90
C MET A 698 49.42 48.26 94.04
N LYS A 699 50.64 48.73 93.74
CA LYS A 699 51.83 48.36 94.50
C LYS A 699 52.98 49.32 94.16
N GLY A 700 53.38 50.09 95.17
CA GLY A 700 54.66 50.80 95.19
C GLY A 700 54.53 52.28 95.49
N ILE A 701 54.79 52.63 96.76
CA ILE A 701 55.57 53.79 97.26
C ILE A 701 54.87 54.41 98.50
N ARG A 702 55.30 53.92 99.66
CA ARG A 702 55.49 54.62 100.96
C ARG A 702 56.87 54.17 101.43
N ASP A 703 57.74 54.94 102.04
CA ASP A 703 57.93 56.37 102.27
C ASP A 703 59.41 56.45 102.72
N ASN A 704 60.10 57.54 102.39
CA ASN A 704 61.36 57.91 103.03
C ASN A 704 61.05 58.48 104.42
N THR A 705 61.56 57.83 105.47
CA THR A 705 62.27 58.43 106.63
C THR A 705 63.03 57.33 107.35
#